data_AF-A0A4Q7KH79-F1
#
_entry.id   AF-A0A4Q7KH79-F1
#
_cell.length_a   1.000
_cell.length_b   1.000
_cell.length_c   1.000
_cell.angle_alpha   90.00
_cell.angle_beta   90.00
_cell.angle_gamma   90.00
#
_symmetry.space_group_name_H-M   'P 1'
#
loop_
_entity.id
_entity.type
_entity.pdbx_description
1 polymer ?
#
loop_
_entity_poly.entity_id
_entity_poly.type
_entity_poly.pdbx_seq_one_letter_code
_entity_poly.pdbx_strand_id
1 'polypeptide(L)'
;MRGNRIAGRIAAATIGLIITLGWPAAAQAQTQAQSTAPGLSGTASKDTYQDGEPLALNFTVTNNGPAPCKISSLADGVLSITAMSVDGKPVQPSLGYVAYTDSLTSQLTGALRTVAPKGTQALAVRPSNDATLQSVSLSPTGENIAARWPMAQHGKYAVSAAYLYPPSLAAPDVCRGVSVPATVSFTVGAARGDTTTSFPLLAVIIGAAVLLLLIVLIVWLSRRKSRNKAALIAVIATAMVAGQMVLMVVSPAPADARIVIHPEPFPGSVKDPMFTGQVQGCIRSFKAEDGSGDPSGIIPWLESLPQQIDIWKYDGQRSETVGESAADAQNGKGTNSGVAWNPYESAPYLGGVAPQDCSELYHELFHAYQNARGQSRAGSCTAKDGKEVPLSELDATNAENAYRRYRGLPERQGYGTTPFSAVPDKCQPSKPKPPTKPKPNHSDEDPNTDTACADTANCGGSNGDPHLTTFDRHHYDMQAAGEFVAAKSANGDLEIQVRQMPYPGSSDVSLNRAVAMNVAGDRIGIYQDGDQPRLHVNGKPATVNGVQPLPRGGRIAHVTGDGRDAYLMTWPDGSRVWTGAIGGWGLRMDTELAPARKGAVQGLLGDFDGKPENDLRPRNGQPLPEKPSYDQLYKEFAKSWRVTPAESLFEYEPNQDTRTFTIEDFPAREIKAESLPARAAAESICRSMNVTEQPFLDNCVVDVALTGHADFAATAADEQAVVKPVDTPSPDKPIAHGTGVVLRDGNVVADALHSADEAHEYKIETGPATVIRLANLADEYVRIDLLGPAVPDDSPGFTITSNWQYRVLPNTTYTLKVHRDNGKAGGYGFRVVAAKERTHQVSVGDTIKGTIDVPGRLDRYAFTATTDSQLELENGTGCKLTVVLVEDKPAVRAYTPYGVCYGIPMGRLETGKRYQVVVWSDTWKAGETYSFRISAN
;
A
#
# COMPACT_ATOMS: atom_id res chain seq x y z
N MET A 1 21.82 44.06 57.99
CA MET A 1 23.10 44.79 58.19
C MET A 1 24.27 43.82 57.97
N ARG A 2 25.51 44.32 57.84
CA ARG A 2 26.71 43.53 57.50
C ARG A 2 27.13 42.50 58.58
N GLY A 3 27.71 41.37 58.15
CA GLY A 3 29.13 41.08 58.42
C GLY A 3 29.55 39.82 59.22
N ASN A 4 30.42 39.01 58.59
CA ASN A 4 31.53 38.19 59.16
C ASN A 4 31.22 37.07 60.19
N ARG A 5 31.99 35.97 60.35
CA ARG A 5 33.16 35.35 59.66
C ARG A 5 33.20 33.85 60.06
N ILE A 6 33.32 32.88 59.14
CA ILE A 6 34.53 32.16 58.64
C ILE A 6 35.12 31.04 59.53
N ALA A 7 35.33 29.86 58.90
CA ALA A 7 36.21 28.69 59.18
C ALA A 7 35.94 27.81 60.44
N GLY A 8 35.92 26.47 60.37
CA GLY A 8 36.27 25.52 59.31
C GLY A 8 36.68 24.15 59.91
N ARG A 9 35.93 23.07 59.60
CA ARG A 9 36.10 21.64 60.00
C ARG A 9 35.23 20.77 59.05
N ILE A 10 35.46 19.47 58.76
CA ILE A 10 36.56 18.53 59.03
C ILE A 10 36.69 17.51 57.84
N ALA A 11 37.36 16.35 58.01
CA ALA A 11 37.88 15.44 56.98
C ALA A 11 36.97 14.29 56.44
N ALA A 12 37.40 13.79 55.26
CA ALA A 12 37.41 12.39 54.77
C ALA A 12 36.18 11.74 54.08
N ALA A 13 36.20 11.71 52.74
CA ALA A 13 36.03 10.50 51.90
C ALA A 13 36.42 10.75 50.41
N THR A 14 37.01 9.73 49.78
CA THR A 14 37.26 9.48 48.33
C THR A 14 36.71 10.45 47.26
N ILE A 15 37.59 10.88 46.34
CA ILE A 15 37.35 11.04 44.87
C ILE A 15 38.70 10.99 44.13
N GLY A 16 38.79 10.23 43.05
CA GLY A 16 39.87 10.32 42.07
C GLY A 16 39.43 11.17 40.88
N LEU A 17 40.21 12.19 40.52
CA LEU A 17 39.85 13.16 39.48
C LEU A 17 40.22 12.63 38.08
N ILE A 18 39.23 12.25 37.27
CA ILE A 18 39.44 12.01 35.83
C ILE A 18 39.15 13.32 35.08
N ILE A 19 40.19 13.90 34.48
CA ILE A 19 40.05 15.02 33.55
C ILE A 19 39.81 14.44 32.15
N THR A 20 38.54 14.35 31.73
CA THR A 20 38.20 14.01 30.35
C THR A 20 38.36 15.25 29.46
N LEU A 21 39.48 15.32 28.73
CA LEU A 21 39.61 16.20 27.58
C LEU A 21 38.65 15.71 26.49
N GLY A 22 37.48 16.35 26.38
CA GLY A 22 36.53 16.09 25.31
C GLY A 22 37.12 16.49 23.96
N TRP A 23 37.38 15.51 23.10
CA TRP A 23 37.69 15.77 21.70
C TRP A 23 36.38 16.20 21.02
N PRO A 24 36.31 17.36 20.34
CA PRO A 24 35.17 17.64 19.48
C PRO A 24 35.18 16.61 18.34
N ALA A 25 34.05 15.95 18.13
CA ALA A 25 33.87 15.13 16.93
C ALA A 25 33.98 16.06 15.71
N ALA A 26 35.09 15.97 14.99
CA ALA A 26 35.29 16.72 13.77
C ALA A 26 34.32 16.19 12.72
N ALA A 27 33.22 16.92 12.49
CA ALA A 27 32.40 16.72 11.31
C ALA A 27 33.30 16.90 10.09
N GLN A 28 33.61 15.79 9.41
CA GLN A 28 34.41 15.81 8.19
C GLN A 28 33.60 16.52 7.11
N ALA A 29 33.93 17.80 6.88
CA ALA A 29 33.41 18.55 5.75
C ALA A 29 33.92 17.91 4.46
N GLN A 30 33.13 16.99 3.89
CA GLN A 30 33.40 16.41 2.59
C GLN A 30 33.31 17.52 1.53
N THR A 31 34.44 17.87 0.92
CA THR A 31 34.45 18.58 -0.36
C THR A 31 34.01 17.59 -1.45
N GLN A 32 32.70 17.34 -1.52
CA GLN A 32 32.08 16.65 -2.65
C GLN A 32 32.40 17.40 -3.94
N ALA A 33 32.62 16.67 -5.03
CA ALA A 33 32.44 17.25 -6.37
C ALA A 33 31.03 17.85 -6.42
N GLN A 34 30.88 19.06 -6.98
CA GLN A 34 29.60 19.78 -6.91
C GLN A 34 28.51 19.01 -7.67
N SER A 35 27.73 18.23 -6.93
CA SER A 35 26.53 17.59 -7.47
C SER A 35 25.61 18.68 -8.04
N THR A 36 25.19 18.49 -9.28
CA THR A 36 24.19 19.35 -9.92
C THR A 36 22.78 19.05 -9.43
N ALA A 37 22.58 17.95 -8.71
CA ALA A 37 21.28 17.58 -8.15
C ALA A 37 20.81 18.62 -7.11
N PRO A 38 19.48 18.86 -7.00
CA PRO A 38 18.92 19.80 -6.04
C PRO A 38 19.38 19.51 -4.62
N GLY A 39 19.85 20.55 -3.92
CA GLY A 39 20.10 20.45 -2.49
C GLY A 39 18.79 20.50 -1.74
N LEU A 40 18.66 19.75 -0.65
CA LEU A 40 17.52 19.85 0.25
C LEU A 40 18.01 20.09 1.67
N SER A 41 17.35 21.01 2.36
CA SER A 41 17.44 21.18 3.80
C SER A 41 16.04 21.28 4.38
N GLY A 42 15.89 20.99 5.67
CA GLY A 42 14.59 21.07 6.34
C GLY A 42 14.74 21.66 7.73
N THR A 43 13.75 22.42 8.17
CA THR A 43 13.64 22.97 9.52
C THR A 43 12.23 22.80 10.06
N ALA A 44 12.13 22.54 11.37
CA ALA A 44 10.88 22.75 12.08
C ALA A 44 10.80 24.22 12.50
N SER A 45 9.59 24.79 12.54
CA SER A 45 9.39 26.16 13.03
C SER A 45 9.70 26.31 14.54
N LYS A 46 9.77 25.20 15.30
CA LYS A 46 10.16 25.11 16.71
C LYS A 46 10.84 23.78 17.00
N ASP A 47 11.76 23.76 17.97
CA ASP A 47 12.39 22.52 18.47
C ASP A 47 11.44 21.68 19.34
N THR A 48 10.40 22.29 19.90
CA THR A 48 9.40 21.64 20.76
C THR A 48 8.03 22.29 20.54
N TYR A 49 7.02 21.43 20.41
CA TYR A 49 5.61 21.75 20.24
C TYR A 49 4.82 21.18 21.43
N GLN A 50 3.82 21.90 21.92
CA GLN A 50 2.85 21.37 22.87
C GLN A 50 1.82 20.48 22.17
N ASP A 51 1.04 19.73 22.95
CA ASP A 51 -0.04 18.88 22.45
C ASP A 51 -1.07 19.73 21.68
N GLY A 52 -1.33 19.38 20.41
CA GLY A 52 -2.22 20.13 19.54
C GLY A 52 -1.68 21.48 19.04
N GLU A 53 -0.40 21.79 19.27
CA GLU A 53 0.23 23.00 18.73
C GLU A 53 0.52 22.84 17.22
N PRO A 54 0.30 23.88 16.38
CA PRO A 54 0.55 23.83 14.93
C PRO A 54 1.97 23.41 14.58
N LEU A 55 2.13 22.21 14.02
CA LEU A 55 3.38 21.78 13.41
C LEU A 55 3.57 22.48 12.06
N ALA A 56 4.80 22.90 11.79
CA ALA A 56 5.16 23.54 10.53
C ALA A 56 6.59 23.17 10.14
N LEU A 57 6.73 22.20 9.22
CA LEU A 57 8.00 21.79 8.63
C LEU A 57 8.24 22.56 7.34
N ASN A 58 9.41 23.17 7.19
CA ASN A 58 9.77 23.94 6.01
C ASN A 58 10.99 23.28 5.37
N PHE A 59 10.79 22.71 4.19
CA PHE A 59 11.88 22.21 3.37
C PHE A 59 12.32 23.30 2.40
N THR A 60 13.62 23.40 2.13
CA THR A 60 14.20 24.40 1.23
C THR A 60 15.01 23.69 0.17
N VAL A 61 14.49 23.71 -1.06
CA VAL A 61 15.18 23.17 -2.22
C VAL A 61 16.16 24.23 -2.73
N THR A 62 17.39 23.83 -3.01
CA THR A 62 18.48 24.70 -3.48
C THR A 62 18.90 24.31 -4.88
N ASN A 63 18.93 25.26 -5.80
CA ASN A 63 19.55 25.03 -7.11
C ASN A 63 21.07 24.92 -6.95
N ASN A 64 21.60 23.70 -6.93
CA ASN A 64 23.05 23.49 -6.87
C ASN A 64 23.76 23.63 -8.21
N GLY A 65 23.01 23.54 -9.32
CA GLY A 65 23.54 23.55 -10.67
C GLY A 65 24.14 24.90 -11.11
N PRO A 66 24.85 24.91 -12.25
CA PRO A 66 25.56 26.08 -12.75
C PRO A 66 24.66 27.11 -13.48
N ALA A 67 23.41 26.75 -13.79
CA ALA A 67 22.46 27.56 -14.55
C ALA A 67 21.13 27.72 -13.79
N PRO A 68 20.32 28.76 -14.07
CA PRO A 68 18.97 28.87 -13.53
C PRO A 68 18.11 27.66 -13.96
N CYS A 69 17.32 27.14 -13.03
CA CYS A 69 16.36 26.07 -13.31
C CYS A 69 15.06 26.28 -12.50
N LYS A 70 14.00 25.58 -12.85
CA LYS A 70 12.66 25.72 -12.26
C LYS A 70 12.46 24.74 -11.12
N ILE A 71 11.94 25.23 -10.01
CA ILE A 71 11.51 24.43 -8.85
C ILE A 71 10.02 24.71 -8.63
N SER A 72 9.22 23.68 -8.33
CA SER A 72 7.83 23.87 -7.91
C SER A 72 7.76 24.61 -6.57
N SER A 73 6.78 25.49 -6.39
CA SER A 73 6.41 26.03 -5.07
C SER A 73 5.38 25.17 -4.32
N LEU A 74 4.78 24.17 -4.98
CA LEU A 74 3.91 23.15 -4.38
C LEU A 74 4.77 21.97 -3.90
N ALA A 75 4.48 21.42 -2.73
CA ALA A 75 5.22 20.29 -2.15
C ALA A 75 4.71 18.92 -2.65
N ASP A 76 3.39 18.76 -2.75
CA ASP A 76 2.75 17.56 -3.30
C ASP A 76 3.27 17.22 -4.69
N GLY A 77 3.57 15.94 -4.92
CA GLY A 77 4.15 15.46 -6.16
C GLY A 77 5.65 15.73 -6.35
N VAL A 78 6.32 16.58 -5.55
CA VAL A 78 7.78 16.84 -5.69
C VAL A 78 8.60 16.62 -4.41
N LEU A 79 7.95 16.55 -3.26
CA LEU A 79 8.57 16.29 -1.97
C LEU A 79 7.95 15.03 -1.37
N SER A 80 8.79 14.02 -1.15
CA SER A 80 8.37 12.71 -0.64
C SER A 80 8.91 12.57 0.78
N ILE A 81 8.04 12.30 1.75
CA ILE A 81 8.48 11.89 3.09
C ILE A 81 8.89 10.43 2.94
N THR A 82 10.17 10.14 3.14
CA THR A 82 10.75 8.82 2.87
C THR A 82 10.96 8.00 4.15
N ALA A 83 10.96 8.65 5.32
CA ALA A 83 10.88 7.98 6.61
C ALA A 83 10.36 8.91 7.70
N MET A 84 9.66 8.35 8.69
CA MET A 84 9.39 9.02 9.96
C MET A 84 9.70 8.08 11.12
N SER A 85 10.18 8.63 12.24
CA SER A 85 10.29 7.91 13.50
C SER A 85 9.88 8.75 14.70
N VAL A 86 9.39 8.08 15.75
CA VAL A 86 9.08 8.68 17.05
C VAL A 86 9.87 7.93 18.14
N ASP A 87 10.67 8.67 18.91
CA ASP A 87 11.62 8.14 19.89
C ASP A 87 12.54 7.05 19.31
N GLY A 88 12.90 7.18 18.03
CA GLY A 88 13.73 6.23 17.28
C GLY A 88 13.01 4.98 16.77
N LYS A 89 11.69 4.86 16.97
CA LYS A 89 10.88 3.78 16.39
C LYS A 89 10.31 4.21 15.04
N PRO A 90 10.44 3.43 13.96
CA PRO A 90 9.80 3.75 12.69
C PRO A 90 8.29 3.90 12.83
N VAL A 91 7.72 4.90 12.17
CA VAL A 91 6.28 5.02 11.89
C VAL A 91 6.08 4.64 10.44
N GLN A 92 5.04 3.85 10.15
CA GLN A 92 4.64 3.52 8.78
C GLN A 92 3.49 4.44 8.35
N PRO A 93 3.42 4.87 7.07
CA PRO A 93 2.30 5.66 6.58
C PRO A 93 1.04 4.79 6.47
N SER A 94 -0.12 5.40 6.64
CA SER A 94 -1.34 4.91 6.00
C SER A 94 -1.38 5.38 4.55
N LEU A 95 -1.93 4.56 3.66
CA LEU A 95 -2.05 4.90 2.24
C LEU A 95 -3.51 5.18 1.88
N GLY A 96 -3.70 6.14 0.99
CA GLY A 96 -5.00 6.48 0.41
C GLY A 96 -4.84 7.03 -1.00
N TYR A 97 -5.98 7.32 -1.63
CA TYR A 97 -6.01 8.06 -2.88
C TYR A 97 -6.29 9.54 -2.60
N VAL A 98 -5.66 10.43 -3.37
CA VAL A 98 -5.95 11.86 -3.33
C VAL A 98 -6.38 12.38 -4.72
N ALA A 99 -7.59 12.92 -4.74
CA ALA A 99 -8.22 13.57 -5.88
C ALA A 99 -8.05 15.10 -5.76
N TYR A 100 -8.03 15.80 -6.89
CA TYR A 100 -7.89 17.25 -6.94
C TYR A 100 -8.84 17.83 -7.99
N THR A 101 -9.62 18.86 -7.63
CA THR A 101 -10.53 19.56 -8.56
C THR A 101 -9.90 19.91 -9.92
N ASP A 102 -8.59 20.21 -9.98
CA ASP A 102 -7.80 20.27 -11.22
C ASP A 102 -6.50 19.47 -11.06
N SER A 103 -6.06 18.80 -12.12
CA SER A 103 -5.05 17.73 -11.99
C SER A 103 -3.73 18.19 -11.34
N LEU A 104 -3.13 17.35 -10.49
CA LEU A 104 -1.86 17.65 -9.82
C LEU A 104 -0.75 18.03 -10.83
N THR A 105 -0.73 17.41 -12.01
CA THR A 105 0.13 17.78 -13.14
C THR A 105 -0.05 19.23 -13.60
N SER A 106 -1.30 19.72 -13.69
CA SER A 106 -1.64 21.12 -14.02
C SER A 106 -1.09 22.06 -12.95
N GLN A 107 -1.38 21.75 -11.68
CA GLN A 107 -0.94 22.53 -10.52
C GLN A 107 0.59 22.60 -10.40
N LEU A 108 1.28 21.47 -10.50
CA LEU A 108 2.75 21.40 -10.49
C LEU A 108 3.38 22.25 -11.60
N THR A 109 2.80 22.22 -12.79
CA THR A 109 3.30 23.01 -13.93
C THR A 109 3.09 24.51 -13.69
N GLY A 110 1.93 24.91 -13.14
CA GLY A 110 1.64 26.29 -12.75
C GLY A 110 2.45 26.79 -11.53
N ALA A 111 2.89 25.87 -10.67
CA ALA A 111 3.69 26.15 -9.47
C ALA A 111 5.20 26.33 -9.76
N LEU A 112 5.68 26.07 -10.98
CA LEU A 112 7.10 26.24 -11.32
C LEU A 112 7.57 27.69 -11.19
N ARG A 113 8.69 27.90 -10.49
CA ARG A 113 9.37 29.19 -10.30
C ARG A 113 10.83 29.07 -10.75
N THR A 114 11.33 30.03 -11.51
CA THR A 114 12.74 30.06 -11.95
C THR A 114 13.63 30.48 -10.79
N VAL A 115 14.61 29.64 -10.46
CA VAL A 115 15.55 29.81 -9.36
C VAL A 115 16.98 29.88 -9.91
N ALA A 116 17.67 30.99 -9.65
CA ALA A 116 19.07 31.19 -10.05
C ALA A 116 20.02 30.19 -9.37
N PRO A 117 21.25 29.97 -9.88
CA PRO A 117 22.27 29.17 -9.19
C PRO A 117 22.46 29.60 -7.74
N LYS A 118 22.46 28.63 -6.82
CA LYS A 118 22.46 28.79 -5.35
C LYS A 118 21.26 29.54 -4.76
N GLY A 119 20.29 29.94 -5.58
CA GLY A 119 18.98 30.36 -5.12
C GLY A 119 18.17 29.18 -4.56
N THR A 120 17.08 29.51 -3.86
CA THR A 120 16.26 28.53 -3.15
C THR A 120 14.76 28.71 -3.42
N GLN A 121 14.01 27.64 -3.23
CA GLN A 121 12.55 27.62 -3.19
C GLN A 121 12.10 26.87 -1.93
N ALA A 122 11.25 27.49 -1.12
CA ALA A 122 10.69 26.86 0.06
C ALA A 122 9.47 26.00 -0.30
N LEU A 123 9.36 24.84 0.33
CA LEU A 123 8.26 23.89 0.30
C LEU A 123 7.75 23.70 1.73
N ALA A 124 6.53 24.13 2.00
CA ALA A 124 5.91 23.95 3.31
C ALA A 124 5.20 22.59 3.37
N VAL A 125 5.55 21.77 4.36
CA VAL A 125 4.74 20.62 4.77
C VAL A 125 4.02 21.00 6.06
N ARG A 126 2.70 20.82 6.07
CA ARG A 126 1.82 21.08 7.21
C ARG A 126 1.03 19.81 7.51
N PRO A 127 0.74 19.52 8.78
CA PRO A 127 -0.16 18.43 9.11
C PRO A 127 -1.58 18.78 8.69
N SER A 128 -2.35 17.79 8.27
CA SER A 128 -3.81 17.87 8.17
C SER A 128 -4.45 18.00 9.56
N ASN A 129 -5.76 18.28 9.62
CA ASN A 129 -6.48 18.48 10.88
C ASN A 129 -6.59 17.22 11.77
N ASP A 130 -6.43 16.02 11.21
CA ASP A 130 -6.27 14.77 11.95
C ASP A 130 -4.80 14.47 12.34
N ALA A 131 -3.92 15.47 12.27
CA ALA A 131 -2.52 15.41 12.62
C ALA A 131 -1.69 14.38 11.81
N THR A 132 -1.97 14.24 10.51
CA THR A 132 -1.11 13.46 9.60
C THR A 132 -0.24 14.38 8.75
N LEU A 133 1.05 14.07 8.58
CA LEU A 133 1.86 14.68 7.54
C LEU A 133 1.63 13.93 6.22
N GLN A 134 1.36 14.64 5.14
CA GLN A 134 1.10 14.04 3.83
C GLN A 134 2.28 14.27 2.88
N SER A 135 2.56 13.27 2.04
CA SER A 135 3.28 13.43 0.78
C SER A 135 2.58 12.65 -0.31
N VAL A 136 2.50 13.23 -1.51
CA VAL A 136 1.71 12.70 -2.62
C VAL A 136 2.60 12.23 -3.76
N SER A 137 2.38 11.02 -4.26
CA SER A 137 2.98 10.49 -5.49
C SER A 137 2.00 10.62 -6.65
N LEU A 138 2.43 11.20 -7.77
CA LEU A 138 1.71 11.09 -9.04
C LEU A 138 1.61 9.61 -9.44
N SER A 139 0.51 9.23 -10.09
CA SER A 139 0.31 7.91 -10.69
C SER A 139 0.17 7.99 -12.21
N PRO A 140 0.70 7.02 -12.99
CA PRO A 140 0.38 6.87 -14.41
C PRO A 140 -1.11 6.67 -14.69
N THR A 141 -1.89 6.13 -13.75
CA THR A 141 -3.36 6.00 -13.84
C THR A 141 -4.09 7.31 -13.50
N GLY A 142 -3.37 8.39 -13.18
CA GLY A 142 -3.92 9.66 -12.72
C GLY A 142 -4.55 9.66 -11.32
N GLU A 143 -4.77 8.49 -10.71
CA GLU A 143 -5.19 8.34 -9.31
C GLU A 143 -3.96 8.46 -8.39
N ASN A 144 -3.71 9.66 -7.87
CA ASN A 144 -2.52 9.94 -7.06
C ASN A 144 -2.58 9.23 -5.71
N ILE A 145 -1.42 8.78 -5.21
CA ILE A 145 -1.29 8.10 -3.92
C ILE A 145 -0.89 9.11 -2.85
N ALA A 146 -1.64 9.16 -1.75
CA ALA A 146 -1.27 9.90 -0.56
C ALA A 146 -0.64 8.96 0.47
N ALA A 147 0.62 9.21 0.84
CA ALA A 147 1.27 8.60 1.99
C ALA A 147 1.09 9.52 3.20
N ARG A 148 0.35 9.04 4.21
CA ARG A 148 -0.10 9.83 5.37
C ARG A 148 0.57 9.31 6.64
N TRP A 149 1.43 10.13 7.22
CA TRP A 149 2.30 9.79 8.34
C TRP A 149 1.67 10.29 9.66
N PRO A 150 1.14 9.41 10.51
CA PRO A 150 0.39 9.82 11.70
C PRO A 150 1.30 10.39 12.79
N MET A 151 1.02 11.61 13.24
CA MET A 151 1.71 12.24 14.36
C MET A 151 1.05 11.79 15.68
N ALA A 152 1.71 10.89 16.41
CA ALA A 152 1.40 10.66 17.83
C ALA A 152 1.57 11.96 18.65
N GLN A 153 0.72 12.17 19.65
CA GLN A 153 0.72 13.46 20.37
C GLN A 153 2.01 13.72 21.16
N HIS A 154 2.72 12.70 21.67
CA HIS A 154 3.99 12.85 22.40
C HIS A 154 5.15 12.09 21.74
N GLY A 155 6.34 12.68 21.77
CA GLY A 155 7.61 12.00 21.47
C GLY A 155 8.61 12.87 20.71
N LYS A 156 9.82 12.35 20.51
CA LYS A 156 10.85 12.96 19.64
C LYS A 156 10.71 12.47 18.21
N TYR A 157 10.38 13.37 17.32
CA TYR A 157 10.24 13.12 15.90
C TYR A 157 11.58 13.24 15.17
N ALA A 158 11.75 12.38 14.17
CA ALA A 158 12.63 12.63 13.04
C ALA A 158 11.86 12.32 11.75
N VAL A 159 11.71 13.31 10.87
CA VAL A 159 11.02 13.22 9.58
C VAL A 159 12.05 13.44 8.47
N SER A 160 12.29 12.42 7.66
CA SER A 160 13.18 12.47 6.51
C SER A 160 12.36 12.65 5.23
N ALA A 161 12.77 13.59 4.38
CA ALA A 161 12.16 13.78 3.07
C ALA A 161 13.21 13.98 1.97
N ALA A 162 12.85 13.65 0.73
CA ALA A 162 13.65 13.88 -0.45
C ALA A 162 12.86 14.68 -1.50
N TYR A 163 13.55 15.49 -2.29
CA TYR A 163 12.99 16.22 -3.42
C TYR A 163 13.29 15.48 -4.73
N LEU A 164 12.27 15.34 -5.57
CA LEU A 164 12.36 14.84 -6.94
C LEU A 164 11.26 15.51 -7.76
N TYR A 165 11.60 16.21 -8.85
CA TYR A 165 10.57 16.56 -9.83
C TYR A 165 10.19 15.30 -10.64
N PRO A 166 8.91 14.91 -10.73
CA PRO A 166 8.48 13.67 -11.38
C PRO A 166 9.08 13.48 -12.79
N PRO A 167 9.84 12.39 -13.04
CA PRO A 167 10.48 12.17 -14.34
C PRO A 167 9.47 12.06 -15.49
N SER A 168 8.29 11.51 -15.20
CA SER A 168 7.14 11.37 -16.12
C SER A 168 6.53 12.70 -16.58
N LEU A 169 6.82 13.81 -15.89
CA LEU A 169 6.37 15.13 -16.29
C LEU A 169 7.40 15.85 -17.18
N ALA A 170 7.02 16.02 -18.44
CA ALA A 170 7.76 16.80 -19.42
C ALA A 170 7.66 18.32 -19.11
N ALA A 171 8.65 18.83 -18.38
CA ALA A 171 8.81 20.26 -18.10
C ALA A 171 10.22 20.76 -18.50
N PRO A 172 10.33 21.84 -19.29
CA PRO A 172 11.62 22.41 -19.69
C PRO A 172 12.27 23.16 -18.52
N ASP A 173 13.60 23.10 -18.46
CA ASP A 173 14.46 23.81 -17.50
C ASP A 173 14.20 23.51 -16.01
N VAL A 174 13.52 22.41 -15.65
CA VAL A 174 13.36 22.04 -14.22
C VAL A 174 14.69 21.62 -13.59
N CYS A 175 14.81 21.80 -12.27
CA CYS A 175 15.98 21.34 -11.52
C CYS A 175 15.92 19.80 -11.38
N ARG A 176 16.54 19.13 -12.35
CA ARG A 176 16.61 17.67 -12.54
C ARG A 176 17.49 16.98 -11.47
N GLY A 177 17.08 15.80 -11.00
CA GLY A 177 17.79 15.01 -9.99
C GLY A 177 17.02 14.79 -8.69
N VAL A 178 17.37 13.72 -7.96
CA VAL A 178 16.89 13.43 -6.60
C VAL A 178 17.82 14.11 -5.59
N SER A 179 17.27 14.78 -4.57
CA SER A 179 18.10 15.33 -3.49
C SER A 179 18.61 14.26 -2.53
N VAL A 180 19.74 14.51 -1.89
CA VAL A 180 20.05 13.80 -0.63
C VAL A 180 18.91 14.06 0.36
N PRO A 181 18.43 13.07 1.13
CA PRO A 181 17.33 13.29 2.06
C PRO A 181 17.70 14.26 3.18
N ALA A 182 16.78 15.18 3.50
CA ALA A 182 16.90 16.08 4.63
C ALA A 182 16.05 15.55 5.79
N THR A 183 16.65 15.38 6.97
CA THR A 183 15.94 14.97 8.18
C THR A 183 15.68 16.17 9.09
N VAL A 184 14.43 16.37 9.49
CA VAL A 184 13.99 17.38 10.44
C VAL A 184 13.63 16.71 11.75
N SER A 185 14.20 17.18 12.86
CA SER A 185 13.91 16.65 14.19
C SER A 185 13.30 17.71 15.10
N PHE A 186 12.28 17.31 15.87
CA PHE A 186 11.57 18.16 16.82
C PHE A 186 10.93 17.29 17.92
N THR A 187 10.41 17.90 18.98
CA THR A 187 9.67 17.18 20.05
C THR A 187 8.21 17.63 20.03
N VAL A 188 7.27 16.72 20.27
CA VAL A 188 5.88 17.07 20.62
C VAL A 188 5.61 16.58 22.05
N GLY A 189 4.90 17.39 22.83
CA GLY A 189 4.69 17.20 24.26
C GLY A 189 5.83 17.78 25.11
N ALA A 190 5.63 17.78 26.43
CA ALA A 190 6.53 18.43 27.36
C ALA A 190 7.95 17.84 27.34
N ALA A 191 8.95 18.69 27.09
CA ALA A 191 10.35 18.32 27.26
C ALA A 191 10.59 17.81 28.69
N ARG A 192 11.21 16.63 28.85
CA ARG A 192 11.63 16.06 30.14
C ARG A 192 12.53 17.06 30.87
N GLY A 193 11.96 17.85 31.77
CA GLY A 193 12.68 18.93 32.43
C GLY A 193 11.90 19.76 33.44
N ASP A 194 10.58 19.92 33.29
CA ASP A 194 9.80 20.79 34.19
C ASP A 194 8.81 20.01 35.07
N THR A 195 9.19 19.79 36.33
CA THR A 195 8.33 19.20 37.36
C THR A 195 7.38 20.24 37.96
N THR A 196 6.54 20.84 37.14
CA THR A 196 5.37 21.57 37.60
C THR A 196 4.16 20.64 37.60
N THR A 197 3.90 20.03 38.76
CA THR A 197 2.73 19.19 39.00
C THR A 197 1.46 19.95 38.61
N SER A 198 0.79 19.49 37.54
CA SER A 198 -0.47 20.05 37.09
C SER A 198 -1.54 19.94 38.19
N PHE A 199 -2.47 20.89 38.20
CA PHE A 199 -3.24 21.25 39.39
C PHE A 199 -4.69 20.68 39.51
N PRO A 200 -5.14 19.60 38.84
CA PRO A 200 -6.56 19.20 38.90
C PRO A 200 -6.93 18.51 40.23
N LEU A 201 -6.00 17.76 40.85
CA LEU A 201 -6.33 16.96 42.04
C LEU A 201 -6.64 17.84 43.27
N LEU A 202 -5.90 18.94 43.45
CA LEU A 202 -6.09 19.82 44.61
C LEU A 202 -7.45 20.54 44.54
N ALA A 203 -7.87 20.97 43.36
CA ALA A 203 -9.17 21.60 43.15
C ALA A 203 -10.33 20.63 43.43
N VAL A 204 -10.23 19.37 43.01
CA VAL A 204 -11.23 18.32 43.31
C VAL A 204 -11.28 18.00 44.80
N ILE A 205 -10.13 17.90 45.48
CA ILE A 205 -10.06 17.66 46.93
C ILE A 205 -10.65 18.85 47.72
N ILE A 206 -10.35 20.09 47.33
CA ILE A 206 -10.92 21.29 47.95
C ILE A 206 -12.45 21.34 47.71
N GLY A 207 -12.92 21.06 46.49
CA GLY A 207 -14.34 20.99 46.16
C GLY A 207 -15.09 19.94 47.00
N ALA A 208 -14.53 18.74 47.11
CA ALA A 208 -15.09 17.66 47.93
C ALA A 208 -15.12 18.02 49.43
N ALA A 209 -14.07 18.67 49.95
CA ALA A 209 -14.01 19.13 51.33
C ALA A 209 -15.04 20.23 51.63
N VAL A 210 -15.23 21.18 50.71
CA VAL A 210 -16.27 22.23 50.82
C VAL A 210 -17.67 21.62 50.78
N LEU A 211 -17.92 20.63 49.92
CA LEU A 211 -19.20 19.93 49.84
C LEU A 211 -19.51 19.15 51.14
N LEU A 212 -18.51 18.45 51.69
CA LEU A 212 -18.62 17.77 53.00
C LEU A 212 -18.89 18.74 54.15
N LEU A 213 -18.20 19.89 54.19
CA LEU A 213 -18.44 20.92 55.19
C LEU A 213 -19.86 21.51 55.09
N LEU A 214 -20.37 21.74 53.88
CA LEU A 214 -21.75 22.18 53.65
C LEU A 214 -22.78 21.13 54.12
N ILE A 215 -22.56 19.86 53.82
CA ILE A 215 -23.44 18.76 54.28
C ILE A 215 -23.44 18.68 55.81
N VAL A 216 -22.27 18.75 56.46
CA VAL A 216 -22.15 18.76 57.93
C VAL A 216 -22.86 19.98 58.53
N LEU A 217 -22.74 21.16 57.91
CA LEU A 217 -23.42 22.38 58.36
C LEU A 217 -24.95 22.26 58.24
N ILE A 218 -25.47 21.67 57.16
CA ILE A 218 -26.90 21.40 56.95
C ILE A 218 -27.44 20.37 57.96
N VAL A 219 -26.69 19.31 58.25
CA VAL A 219 -27.04 18.31 59.27
C VAL A 219 -27.00 18.91 60.68
N TRP A 220 -26.09 19.84 60.96
CA TRP A 220 -26.01 20.56 62.23
C TRP A 220 -27.15 21.57 62.41
N LEU A 221 -27.48 22.35 61.37
CA LEU A 221 -28.58 23.31 61.37
C LEU A 221 -29.95 22.63 61.46
N SER A 222 -30.17 21.52 60.76
CA SER A 222 -31.43 20.75 60.83
C SER A 222 -31.67 20.08 62.19
N ARG A 223 -30.61 19.86 62.99
CA ARG A 223 -30.70 19.39 64.38
C ARG A 223 -30.93 20.51 65.41
N ARG A 224 -30.75 21.79 65.05
CA ARG A 224 -31.03 22.93 65.96
C ARG A 224 -32.49 23.36 65.89
N LYS A 225 -33.23 23.07 66.97
CA LYS A 225 -34.66 23.36 67.16
C LYS A 225 -34.95 24.86 67.41
N SER A 226 -34.66 25.75 66.45
CA SER A 226 -34.90 27.21 66.59
C SER A 226 -35.41 27.92 65.32
N ARG A 227 -36.73 27.85 65.14
CA ARG A 227 -37.69 28.88 64.63
C ARG A 227 -37.47 29.72 63.35
N ASN A 228 -36.30 29.82 62.72
CA ASN A 228 -36.10 30.68 61.53
C ASN A 228 -36.01 29.88 60.22
N LYS A 229 -37.16 29.50 59.65
CA LYS A 229 -37.25 28.73 58.38
C LYS A 229 -36.69 29.47 57.15
N ALA A 230 -36.53 30.79 57.20
CA ALA A 230 -36.02 31.59 56.08
C ALA A 230 -34.54 31.32 55.75
N ALA A 231 -33.70 31.04 56.75
CA ALA A 231 -32.27 30.84 56.54
C ALA A 231 -31.93 29.54 55.78
N LEU A 232 -32.75 28.50 55.94
CA LEU A 232 -32.55 27.22 55.25
C LEU A 232 -32.82 27.31 53.74
N ILE A 233 -33.78 28.14 53.34
CA ILE A 233 -34.13 28.38 51.93
C ILE A 233 -33.00 29.14 51.22
N ALA A 234 -32.40 30.14 51.89
CA ALA A 234 -31.27 30.88 51.35
C ALA A 234 -30.04 29.98 51.08
N VAL A 235 -29.69 29.09 52.01
CA VAL A 235 -28.54 28.17 51.85
C VAL A 235 -28.76 27.17 50.71
N ILE A 236 -29.98 26.66 50.52
CA ILE A 236 -30.31 25.76 49.40
C ILE A 236 -30.22 26.52 48.06
N ALA A 237 -30.70 27.75 48.00
CA ALA A 237 -30.60 28.59 46.80
C ALA A 237 -29.12 28.89 46.43
N THR A 238 -28.27 29.20 47.41
CA THR A 238 -26.83 29.43 47.16
C THR A 238 -26.10 28.16 46.70
N ALA A 239 -26.48 26.99 47.21
CA ALA A 239 -25.93 25.71 46.76
C ALA A 239 -26.32 25.37 45.31
N MET A 240 -27.55 25.72 44.88
CA MET A 240 -27.98 25.54 43.48
C MET A 240 -27.23 26.46 42.51
N VAL A 241 -26.94 27.71 42.91
CA VAL A 241 -26.14 28.65 42.09
C VAL A 241 -24.68 28.20 42.00
N ALA A 242 -24.09 27.66 43.08
CA ALA A 242 -22.75 27.07 43.04
C ALA A 242 -22.69 25.81 42.15
N GLY A 243 -23.75 25.00 42.11
CA GLY A 243 -23.86 23.84 41.22
C GLY A 243 -23.94 24.20 39.73
N GLN A 244 -24.43 25.39 39.38
CA GLN A 244 -24.54 25.84 37.99
C GLN A 244 -23.21 26.36 37.40
N MET A 245 -22.23 26.75 38.21
CA MET A 245 -20.91 27.21 37.71
C MET A 245 -19.91 26.09 37.38
N VAL A 246 -20.25 24.81 37.59
CA VAL A 246 -19.40 23.66 37.24
C VAL A 246 -19.83 23.01 35.90
N LEU A 247 -20.90 23.50 35.27
CA LEU A 247 -21.47 22.96 34.02
C LEU A 247 -21.14 23.81 32.76
N MET A 248 -20.17 24.72 32.84
CA MET A 248 -19.74 25.58 31.71
C MET A 248 -18.29 25.35 31.24
N VAL A 249 -17.85 24.08 31.19
CA VAL A 249 -16.75 23.66 30.30
C VAL A 249 -17.11 22.30 29.72
N VAL A 250 -16.89 22.12 28.41
CA VAL A 250 -17.33 20.96 27.60
C VAL A 250 -18.86 20.82 27.52
N SER A 251 -19.47 21.67 26.69
CA SER A 251 -20.62 21.18 25.91
C SER A 251 -20.13 20.00 25.07
N PRO A 252 -20.72 18.80 25.16
CA PRO A 252 -20.53 17.82 24.10
C PRO A 252 -21.06 18.44 22.80
N ALA A 253 -20.38 18.18 21.67
CA ALA A 253 -20.92 18.54 20.37
C ALA A 253 -22.32 17.90 20.19
N PRO A 254 -23.26 18.56 19.48
CA PRO A 254 -24.55 17.95 19.19
C PRO A 254 -24.33 16.63 18.45
N ALA A 255 -25.07 15.59 18.83
CA ALA A 255 -24.88 14.21 18.37
C ALA A 255 -25.24 13.96 16.89
N ASP A 256 -25.45 15.02 16.11
CA ASP A 256 -26.01 14.99 14.74
C ASP A 256 -25.03 15.53 13.67
N ALA A 257 -23.87 16.08 14.05
CA ALA A 257 -22.90 16.67 13.11
C ALA A 257 -21.98 15.61 12.46
N ARG A 258 -22.54 14.80 11.54
CA ARG A 258 -21.79 13.80 10.74
C ARG A 258 -20.81 14.42 9.73
N ILE A 259 -21.11 15.66 9.33
CA ILE A 259 -20.16 16.54 8.65
C ILE A 259 -19.55 17.46 9.73
N VAL A 260 -18.24 17.35 9.94
CA VAL A 260 -17.47 18.19 10.85
C VAL A 260 -16.73 19.23 10.04
N ILE A 261 -16.82 20.50 10.44
CA ILE A 261 -16.27 21.63 9.68
C ILE A 261 -15.13 22.26 10.46
N HIS A 262 -13.93 22.24 9.89
CA HIS A 262 -12.72 22.82 10.45
C HIS A 262 -12.40 24.16 9.76
N PRO A 263 -12.67 25.31 10.39
CA PRO A 263 -12.36 26.63 9.82
C PRO A 263 -10.86 26.97 9.85
N GLU A 264 -10.01 26.11 10.38
CA GLU A 264 -8.56 26.25 10.40
C GLU A 264 -7.93 25.32 9.34
N PRO A 265 -7.05 25.83 8.45
CA PRO A 265 -6.37 25.00 7.45
C PRO A 265 -5.56 23.83 8.00
N PHE A 266 -5.00 24.02 9.19
CA PHE A 266 -4.30 23.01 9.98
C PHE A 266 -4.40 23.39 11.47
N PRO A 267 -4.20 22.45 12.42
CA PRO A 267 -4.51 22.67 13.84
C PRO A 267 -3.81 23.90 14.42
N GLY A 268 -4.57 24.83 14.99
CA GLY A 268 -4.07 26.06 15.62
C GLY A 268 -3.60 27.16 14.66
N SER A 269 -3.87 27.03 13.36
CA SER A 269 -3.74 28.14 12.41
C SER A 269 -4.83 29.21 12.63
N VAL A 270 -4.74 30.33 11.90
CA VAL A 270 -5.76 31.39 12.00
C VAL A 270 -7.07 30.86 11.41
N LYS A 271 -8.09 30.76 12.26
CA LYS A 271 -9.44 30.36 11.83
C LYS A 271 -10.01 31.37 10.85
N ASP A 272 -10.46 30.88 9.71
CA ASP A 272 -11.29 31.62 8.77
C ASP A 272 -12.69 31.84 9.38
N PRO A 273 -13.09 33.09 9.66
CA PRO A 273 -14.37 33.38 10.30
C PRO A 273 -15.57 33.20 9.36
N MET A 274 -15.34 33.09 8.04
CA MET A 274 -16.39 32.94 7.03
C MET A 274 -16.58 31.49 6.58
N PHE A 275 -15.52 30.67 6.61
CA PHE A 275 -15.51 29.30 6.10
C PHE A 275 -16.70 28.45 6.55
N THR A 276 -16.98 28.36 7.86
CA THR A 276 -18.12 27.58 8.37
C THR A 276 -19.45 28.06 7.81
N GLY A 277 -19.61 29.37 7.62
CA GLY A 277 -20.79 29.97 7.00
C GLY A 277 -20.90 29.67 5.51
N GLN A 278 -19.78 29.64 4.79
CA GLN A 278 -19.70 29.26 3.37
C GLN A 278 -20.06 27.79 3.17
N VAL A 279 -19.44 26.86 3.91
CA VAL A 279 -19.76 25.42 3.86
C VAL A 279 -21.25 25.20 4.14
N GLN A 280 -21.79 25.75 5.23
CA GLN A 280 -23.21 25.61 5.57
C GLN A 280 -24.13 26.27 4.52
N GLY A 281 -23.70 27.34 3.86
CA GLY A 281 -24.41 27.98 2.76
C GLY A 281 -24.54 27.08 1.53
N CYS A 282 -23.48 26.36 1.20
CA CYS A 282 -23.48 25.35 0.15
C CYS A 282 -24.33 24.13 0.53
N ILE A 283 -24.15 23.57 1.73
CA ILE A 283 -24.97 22.43 2.22
C ILE A 283 -26.48 22.78 2.22
N ARG A 284 -26.88 23.99 2.62
CA ARG A 284 -28.27 24.46 2.49
C ARG A 284 -28.72 24.60 1.03
N SER A 285 -27.81 25.04 0.14
CA SER A 285 -28.09 25.17 -1.29
C SER A 285 -28.30 23.82 -1.99
N PHE A 286 -27.66 22.75 -1.51
CA PHE A 286 -27.87 21.41 -2.04
C PHE A 286 -29.20 20.80 -1.55
N LYS A 287 -29.63 21.12 -0.32
CA LYS A 287 -30.88 20.67 0.31
C LYS A 287 -32.13 21.47 -0.10
N ALA A 288 -32.23 21.91 -1.36
CA ALA A 288 -33.43 22.61 -1.84
C ALA A 288 -34.69 21.74 -1.65
N GLU A 289 -35.80 22.34 -1.20
CA GLU A 289 -36.99 21.60 -0.72
C GLU A 289 -37.69 20.74 -1.78
N ASP A 290 -37.45 21.03 -3.07
CA ASP A 290 -37.94 20.26 -4.23
C ASP A 290 -36.97 19.14 -4.68
N GLY A 291 -35.85 18.95 -3.97
CA GLY A 291 -34.78 18.00 -4.30
C GLY A 291 -33.88 18.44 -5.46
N SER A 292 -34.10 19.61 -6.05
CA SER A 292 -33.37 20.05 -7.26
C SER A 292 -31.92 20.46 -7.01
N GLY A 293 -31.58 20.82 -5.77
CA GLY A 293 -30.25 21.26 -5.35
C GLY A 293 -29.17 20.16 -5.34
N ASP A 294 -29.58 18.90 -5.40
CA ASP A 294 -28.71 17.72 -5.35
C ASP A 294 -29.00 16.79 -6.55
N PRO A 295 -28.60 17.18 -7.77
CA PRO A 295 -28.95 16.45 -9.00
C PRO A 295 -28.30 15.07 -9.12
N SER A 296 -27.32 14.74 -8.27
CA SER A 296 -26.70 13.41 -8.16
C SER A 296 -27.18 12.59 -6.96
N GLY A 297 -28.01 13.15 -6.08
CA GLY A 297 -28.60 12.46 -4.92
C GLY A 297 -27.59 12.08 -3.81
N ILE A 298 -26.49 12.83 -3.67
CA ILE A 298 -25.43 12.52 -2.70
C ILE A 298 -25.76 12.99 -1.28
N ILE A 299 -26.52 14.07 -1.09
CA ILE A 299 -26.75 14.70 0.22
C ILE A 299 -27.55 13.79 1.18
N PRO A 300 -28.71 13.20 0.79
CA PRO A 300 -29.43 12.27 1.67
C PRO A 300 -28.58 11.08 2.12
N TRP A 301 -27.61 10.67 1.28
CA TRP A 301 -26.69 9.60 1.62
C TRP A 301 -25.60 10.07 2.61
N LEU A 302 -25.00 11.24 2.38
CA LEU A 302 -23.99 11.83 3.28
C LEU A 302 -24.56 12.03 4.70
N GLU A 303 -25.85 12.34 4.82
CA GLU A 303 -26.56 12.42 6.11
C GLU A 303 -26.86 11.05 6.73
N SER A 304 -27.01 10.01 5.90
CA SER A 304 -27.28 8.63 6.35
C SER A 304 -26.04 7.86 6.85
N LEU A 305 -24.84 8.35 6.54
CA LEU A 305 -23.57 7.71 6.88
C LEU A 305 -23.38 7.44 8.39
N PRO A 306 -22.90 6.25 8.79
CA PRO A 306 -22.33 6.03 10.12
C PRO A 306 -20.97 6.74 10.35
N GLN A 307 -20.26 7.11 9.28
CA GLN A 307 -18.90 7.64 9.30
C GLN A 307 -18.87 9.18 9.33
N GLN A 308 -17.71 9.73 9.69
CA GLN A 308 -17.47 11.17 9.74
C GLN A 308 -16.91 11.68 8.40
N ILE A 309 -17.37 12.86 7.99
CA ILE A 309 -16.77 13.61 6.88
C ILE A 309 -16.22 14.92 7.44
N ASP A 310 -14.92 15.10 7.29
CA ASP A 310 -14.21 16.28 7.75
C ASP A 310 -14.00 17.24 6.57
N ILE A 311 -14.64 18.41 6.63
CA ILE A 311 -14.43 19.49 5.66
C ILE A 311 -13.53 20.53 6.30
N TRP A 312 -12.31 20.69 5.80
CA TRP A 312 -11.36 21.69 6.31
C TRP A 312 -11.05 22.78 5.29
N LYS A 313 -10.72 23.97 5.78
CA LYS A 313 -10.20 25.05 4.93
C LYS A 313 -8.92 24.59 4.25
N TYR A 314 -8.74 24.91 2.97
CA TYR A 314 -7.50 24.65 2.27
C TYR A 314 -6.94 25.95 1.69
N ASP A 315 -5.63 26.14 1.82
CA ASP A 315 -4.91 27.35 1.35
C ASP A 315 -4.07 27.08 0.08
N GLY A 316 -4.09 25.86 -0.45
CA GLY A 316 -3.51 25.54 -1.76
C GLY A 316 -4.41 25.96 -2.93
N GLN A 317 -3.90 25.82 -4.16
CA GLN A 317 -4.52 26.39 -5.37
C GLN A 317 -5.76 25.66 -5.88
N ARG A 318 -6.11 24.50 -5.33
CA ARG A 318 -7.27 23.70 -5.75
C ARG A 318 -7.75 22.86 -4.59
N SER A 319 -9.07 22.73 -4.46
CA SER A 319 -9.67 21.83 -3.48
C SER A 319 -9.29 20.37 -3.80
N GLU A 320 -9.13 19.55 -2.76
CA GLU A 320 -8.73 18.13 -2.83
C GLU A 320 -9.59 17.26 -1.89
N THR A 321 -9.77 15.99 -2.25
CA THR A 321 -10.36 14.97 -1.37
C THR A 321 -9.34 13.89 -1.10
N VAL A 322 -9.09 13.65 0.17
CA VAL A 322 -8.27 12.54 0.67
C VAL A 322 -9.22 11.46 1.16
N GLY A 323 -9.20 10.31 0.47
CA GLY A 323 -9.92 9.12 0.87
C GLY A 323 -8.98 8.06 1.45
N GLU A 324 -9.37 7.43 2.56
CA GLU A 324 -8.89 6.08 2.86
C GLU A 324 -9.30 5.14 1.70
N SER A 325 -8.63 3.99 1.57
CA SER A 325 -8.77 3.17 0.35
C SER A 325 -10.19 2.62 0.17
N ALA A 326 -10.62 2.43 -1.08
CA ALA A 326 -11.92 1.83 -1.37
C ALA A 326 -12.07 0.39 -0.82
N ALA A 327 -10.96 -0.28 -0.45
CA ALA A 327 -10.95 -1.58 0.21
C ALA A 327 -11.40 -1.50 1.69
N ASP A 328 -11.20 -0.38 2.38
CA ASP A 328 -11.63 -0.19 3.77
C ASP A 328 -13.17 -0.06 3.84
N ALA A 329 -13.78 0.59 2.84
CA ALA A 329 -15.24 0.64 2.67
C ALA A 329 -15.88 -0.75 2.47
N GLN A 330 -15.20 -1.69 1.81
CA GLN A 330 -15.73 -3.03 1.51
C GLN A 330 -15.92 -3.91 2.78
N ASN A 331 -15.34 -3.52 3.91
CA ASN A 331 -15.52 -4.18 5.21
C ASN A 331 -16.72 -3.61 6.02
N GLY A 332 -17.59 -2.80 5.41
CA GLY A 332 -18.78 -2.24 6.06
C GLY A 332 -18.48 -1.14 7.10
N LYS A 333 -17.23 -0.69 7.18
CA LYS A 333 -16.78 0.38 8.08
C LYS A 333 -16.82 1.77 7.43
N GLY A 334 -17.05 1.85 6.12
CA GLY A 334 -16.84 3.08 5.34
C GLY A 334 -15.40 3.58 5.43
N THR A 335 -15.15 4.76 4.87
CA THR A 335 -13.91 5.51 5.06
C THR A 335 -14.25 6.83 5.73
N ASN A 336 -13.41 7.29 6.66
CA ASN A 336 -13.47 8.70 7.04
C ASN A 336 -12.92 9.49 5.84
N SER A 337 -13.77 10.29 5.20
CA SER A 337 -13.39 11.06 4.01
C SER A 337 -13.10 12.50 4.39
N GLY A 338 -11.96 13.00 3.92
CA GLY A 338 -11.50 14.34 4.20
C GLY A 338 -11.55 15.23 2.96
N VAL A 339 -12.22 16.36 3.07
CA VAL A 339 -12.37 17.35 1.99
C VAL A 339 -11.62 18.62 2.38
N ALA A 340 -10.51 18.89 1.69
CA ALA A 340 -9.79 20.15 1.80
C ALA A 340 -10.36 21.14 0.77
N TRP A 341 -11.10 22.14 1.23
CA TRP A 341 -11.82 23.05 0.35
C TRP A 341 -11.27 24.48 0.40
N ASN A 342 -10.94 25.03 -0.77
CA ASN A 342 -10.55 26.44 -0.92
C ASN A 342 -11.67 27.26 -1.57
N PRO A 343 -12.53 27.96 -0.79
CA PRO A 343 -13.62 28.76 -1.33
C PRO A 343 -13.17 30.13 -1.88
N TYR A 344 -11.86 30.36 -2.03
CA TYR A 344 -11.30 31.61 -2.55
C TYR A 344 -10.50 31.42 -3.84
N GLU A 345 -10.58 30.24 -4.44
CA GLU A 345 -9.89 29.98 -5.70
C GLU A 345 -10.50 30.79 -6.85
N SER A 346 -9.65 31.25 -7.76
CA SER A 346 -10.03 32.18 -8.84
C SER A 346 -9.38 31.86 -10.20
N ALA A 347 -8.41 30.94 -10.24
CA ALA A 347 -7.84 30.42 -11.48
C ALA A 347 -8.94 29.69 -12.28
N PRO A 348 -9.20 30.09 -13.53
CA PRO A 348 -10.21 29.43 -14.34
C PRO A 348 -9.80 27.99 -14.69
N TYR A 349 -10.79 27.12 -14.82
CA TYR A 349 -10.64 25.82 -15.46
C TYR A 349 -10.44 25.97 -16.97
N LEU A 350 -10.14 24.85 -17.64
CA LEU A 350 -10.06 24.74 -19.08
C LEU A 350 -11.28 25.39 -19.78
N GLY A 351 -11.00 26.20 -20.80
CA GLY A 351 -12.02 26.99 -21.51
C GLY A 351 -12.37 28.32 -20.85
N GLY A 352 -11.68 28.73 -19.78
CA GLY A 352 -11.96 29.99 -19.08
C GLY A 352 -13.13 29.91 -18.09
N VAL A 353 -13.59 28.69 -17.76
CA VAL A 353 -14.72 28.46 -16.86
C VAL A 353 -14.30 28.81 -15.43
N ALA A 354 -14.96 29.79 -14.82
CA ALA A 354 -14.63 30.21 -13.47
C ALA A 354 -14.90 29.09 -12.43
N PRO A 355 -14.04 28.95 -11.41
CA PRO A 355 -14.39 28.23 -10.19
C PRO A 355 -15.57 28.93 -9.50
N GLN A 356 -16.34 28.15 -8.75
CA GLN A 356 -17.50 28.61 -7.99
C GLN A 356 -17.60 27.76 -6.72
N ASP A 357 -17.54 28.41 -5.56
CA ASP A 357 -17.40 27.83 -4.22
C ASP A 357 -18.19 26.52 -4.08
N CYS A 358 -19.52 26.58 -4.21
CA CYS A 358 -20.38 25.44 -3.96
C CYS A 358 -20.35 24.38 -5.07
N SER A 359 -19.87 24.69 -6.29
CA SER A 359 -19.68 23.64 -7.31
C SER A 359 -18.44 22.82 -7.03
N GLU A 360 -17.33 23.45 -6.61
CA GLU A 360 -16.14 22.71 -6.15
C GLU A 360 -16.45 21.86 -4.93
N LEU A 361 -17.16 22.40 -3.94
CA LEU A 361 -17.53 21.60 -2.76
C LEU A 361 -18.43 20.41 -3.12
N TYR A 362 -19.29 20.55 -4.14
CA TYR A 362 -20.12 19.44 -4.62
C TYR A 362 -19.30 18.36 -5.34
N HIS A 363 -18.26 18.75 -6.10
CA HIS A 363 -17.29 17.82 -6.72
C HIS A 363 -16.55 17.00 -5.65
N GLU A 364 -15.99 17.66 -4.63
CA GLU A 364 -15.24 16.98 -3.57
C GLU A 364 -16.15 16.13 -2.64
N LEU A 365 -17.37 16.59 -2.35
CA LEU A 365 -18.37 15.76 -1.66
C LEU A 365 -18.82 14.54 -2.49
N PHE A 366 -18.73 14.61 -3.82
CA PHE A 366 -19.00 13.45 -4.67
C PHE A 366 -17.87 12.41 -4.59
N HIS A 367 -16.60 12.84 -4.49
CA HIS A 367 -15.48 11.93 -4.19
C HIS A 367 -15.64 11.26 -2.82
N ALA A 368 -15.97 12.02 -1.77
CA ALA A 368 -16.29 11.47 -0.45
C ALA A 368 -17.46 10.45 -0.50
N TYR A 369 -18.50 10.75 -1.29
CA TYR A 369 -19.61 9.83 -1.57
C TYR A 369 -19.16 8.54 -2.26
N GLN A 370 -18.31 8.63 -3.29
CA GLN A 370 -17.80 7.44 -3.98
C GLN A 370 -16.90 6.59 -3.08
N ASN A 371 -16.00 7.21 -2.31
CA ASN A 371 -15.01 6.54 -1.47
C ASN A 371 -15.68 5.73 -0.35
N ALA A 372 -16.53 6.35 0.47
CA ALA A 372 -17.16 5.65 1.59
C ALA A 372 -18.26 4.64 1.17
N ARG A 373 -18.62 4.57 -0.13
CA ARG A 373 -19.41 3.47 -0.72
C ARG A 373 -18.57 2.35 -1.35
N GLY A 374 -17.25 2.51 -1.48
CA GLY A 374 -16.43 1.65 -2.32
C GLY A 374 -16.85 1.68 -3.80
N GLN A 375 -17.43 2.81 -4.25
CA GLN A 375 -17.96 3.03 -5.60
C GLN A 375 -17.09 3.95 -6.45
N SER A 376 -15.94 4.40 -5.94
CA SER A 376 -14.93 5.09 -6.76
C SER A 376 -14.50 4.18 -7.91
N ARG A 377 -14.54 4.72 -9.13
CA ARG A 377 -14.16 4.00 -10.34
C ARG A 377 -12.66 4.12 -10.54
N ALA A 378 -11.96 3.07 -10.14
CA ALA A 378 -10.52 2.95 -10.34
C ALA A 378 -10.11 3.03 -11.82
N GLY A 379 -8.90 3.54 -12.06
CA GLY A 379 -8.30 3.72 -13.38
C GLY A 379 -8.74 5.00 -14.09
N SER A 380 -8.27 5.15 -15.32
CA SER A 380 -8.41 6.37 -16.11
C SER A 380 -9.08 6.12 -17.46
N CYS A 381 -9.14 7.16 -18.27
CA CYS A 381 -9.58 7.13 -19.64
C CYS A 381 -8.59 7.89 -20.53
N THR A 382 -8.01 7.21 -21.51
CA THR A 382 -7.12 7.79 -22.51
C THR A 382 -7.92 8.69 -23.45
N ALA A 383 -7.65 9.99 -23.43
CA ALA A 383 -8.19 10.96 -24.38
C ALA A 383 -7.52 10.82 -25.76
N LYS A 384 -8.13 11.43 -26.79
CA LYS A 384 -7.64 11.43 -28.19
C LYS A 384 -6.23 12.05 -28.35
N ASP A 385 -5.78 12.85 -27.39
CA ASP A 385 -4.44 13.44 -27.34
C ASP A 385 -3.43 12.60 -26.52
N GLY A 386 -3.82 11.41 -26.06
CA GLY A 386 -2.98 10.47 -25.31
C GLY A 386 -2.89 10.76 -23.81
N LYS A 387 -3.57 11.79 -23.29
CA LYS A 387 -3.60 12.09 -21.85
C LYS A 387 -4.61 11.20 -21.13
N GLU A 388 -4.25 10.73 -19.94
CA GLU A 388 -5.18 10.04 -19.04
C GLU A 388 -6.02 11.04 -18.23
N VAL A 389 -7.31 10.75 -18.08
CA VAL A 389 -8.24 11.44 -17.17
C VAL A 389 -8.78 10.40 -16.18
N PRO A 390 -8.63 10.56 -14.85
CA PRO A 390 -9.17 9.61 -13.88
C PRO A 390 -10.68 9.44 -14.02
N LEU A 391 -11.20 8.22 -13.88
CA LEU A 391 -12.64 7.97 -14.01
C LEU A 391 -13.44 8.53 -12.84
N SER A 392 -12.88 8.49 -11.63
CA SER A 392 -13.40 9.18 -10.45
C SER A 392 -13.59 10.68 -10.73
N GLU A 393 -12.58 11.35 -11.28
CA GLU A 393 -12.63 12.78 -11.62
C GLU A 393 -13.60 13.10 -12.77
N LEU A 394 -13.76 12.17 -13.73
CA LEU A 394 -14.79 12.29 -14.77
C LEU A 394 -16.21 12.21 -14.16
N ASP A 395 -16.45 11.28 -13.23
CA ASP A 395 -17.74 11.14 -12.57
C ASP A 395 -18.04 12.32 -11.63
N ALA A 396 -17.05 12.78 -10.85
CA ALA A 396 -17.15 13.96 -10.01
C ALA A 396 -17.40 15.24 -10.83
N THR A 397 -16.68 15.43 -11.95
CA THR A 397 -16.93 16.60 -12.81
C THR A 397 -18.29 16.52 -13.51
N ASN A 398 -18.80 15.31 -13.81
CA ASN A 398 -20.17 15.13 -14.33
C ASN A 398 -21.23 15.51 -13.27
N ALA A 399 -21.00 15.18 -12.00
CA ALA A 399 -21.83 15.62 -10.88
C ALA A 399 -21.76 17.14 -10.69
N GLU A 400 -20.56 17.73 -10.73
CA GLU A 400 -20.35 19.18 -10.71
C GLU A 400 -21.11 19.86 -11.87
N ASN A 401 -21.00 19.34 -13.09
CA ASN A 401 -21.69 19.89 -14.27
C ASN A 401 -23.22 19.75 -14.17
N ALA A 402 -23.73 18.70 -13.53
CA ALA A 402 -25.15 18.60 -13.21
C ALA A 402 -25.60 19.70 -12.23
N TYR A 403 -24.82 19.97 -11.18
CA TYR A 403 -25.07 21.07 -10.26
C TYR A 403 -24.92 22.45 -10.93
N ARG A 404 -23.90 22.66 -11.78
CA ARG A 404 -23.71 23.88 -12.56
C ARG A 404 -24.90 24.17 -13.48
N ARG A 405 -25.38 23.17 -14.23
CA ARG A 405 -26.59 23.28 -15.06
C ARG A 405 -27.81 23.69 -14.25
N TYR A 406 -28.03 23.05 -13.10
CA TYR A 406 -29.11 23.43 -12.18
C TYR A 406 -29.02 24.90 -11.72
N ARG A 407 -27.80 25.37 -11.39
CA ARG A 407 -27.56 26.75 -10.94
C ARG A 407 -27.47 27.78 -12.08
N GLY A 408 -27.61 27.38 -13.35
CA GLY A 408 -27.43 28.26 -14.51
C GLY A 408 -25.98 28.73 -14.71
N LEU A 409 -25.01 27.99 -14.18
CA LEU A 409 -23.57 28.27 -14.30
C LEU A 409 -22.97 27.62 -15.54
N PRO A 410 -21.91 28.19 -16.15
CA PRO A 410 -21.18 27.53 -17.22
C PRO A 410 -20.58 26.19 -16.77
N GLU A 411 -20.82 25.14 -17.56
CA GLU A 411 -20.24 23.80 -17.37
C GLU A 411 -18.74 23.78 -17.65
N ARG A 412 -17.99 23.00 -16.87
CA ARG A 412 -16.58 22.68 -17.10
C ARG A 412 -16.42 21.92 -18.41
N GLN A 413 -15.43 22.35 -19.20
CA GLN A 413 -15.15 21.82 -20.55
C GLN A 413 -14.05 20.75 -20.56
N GLY A 414 -13.46 20.42 -19.41
CA GLY A 414 -12.39 19.44 -19.26
C GLY A 414 -11.85 19.34 -17.83
N TYR A 415 -10.85 18.48 -17.67
CA TYR A 415 -10.11 18.23 -16.43
C TYR A 415 -8.60 18.42 -16.69
N GLY A 416 -7.92 19.20 -15.86
CA GLY A 416 -6.55 19.62 -16.14
C GLY A 416 -6.45 20.35 -17.49
N THR A 417 -5.52 19.89 -18.32
CA THR A 417 -5.32 20.38 -19.70
C THR A 417 -6.03 19.54 -20.77
N THR A 418 -6.97 18.67 -20.37
CA THR A 418 -7.64 17.70 -21.26
C THR A 418 -9.11 18.06 -21.48
N PRO A 419 -9.52 18.46 -22.70
CA PRO A 419 -10.93 18.74 -23.00
C PRO A 419 -11.80 17.48 -22.95
N PHE A 420 -13.03 17.58 -22.43
CA PHE A 420 -13.97 16.45 -22.45
C PHE A 420 -14.39 16.06 -23.88
N SER A 421 -14.31 16.97 -24.85
CA SER A 421 -14.47 16.64 -26.29
C SER A 421 -13.35 15.76 -26.86
N ALA A 422 -12.21 15.68 -26.17
CA ALA A 422 -11.13 14.73 -26.46
C ALA A 422 -11.32 13.37 -25.78
N VAL A 423 -12.15 13.29 -24.73
CA VAL A 423 -12.48 12.04 -24.02
C VAL A 423 -13.53 11.24 -24.84
N PRO A 424 -13.45 9.88 -24.91
CA PRO A 424 -14.45 9.09 -25.62
C PRO A 424 -15.81 8.98 -24.91
N ASP A 425 -16.92 9.09 -25.65
CA ASP A 425 -18.31 9.02 -25.14
C ASP A 425 -18.63 7.72 -24.34
N LYS A 426 -17.88 6.65 -24.61
CA LYS A 426 -17.96 5.36 -23.90
C LYS A 426 -16.63 5.05 -23.21
N CYS A 427 -16.30 5.84 -22.20
CA CYS A 427 -15.20 5.57 -21.28
C CYS A 427 -15.41 4.27 -20.49
N GLN A 428 -14.93 3.17 -21.05
CA GLN A 428 -14.49 2.04 -20.23
C GLN A 428 -13.19 2.46 -19.52
N PRO A 429 -12.91 1.96 -18.30
CA PRO A 429 -11.57 2.09 -17.73
C PRO A 429 -10.55 1.63 -18.75
N SER A 430 -9.56 2.47 -19.04
CA SER A 430 -8.31 1.96 -19.58
C SER A 430 -7.84 0.93 -18.56
N LYS A 431 -7.82 -0.34 -18.96
CA LYS A 431 -6.83 -1.23 -18.36
C LYS A 431 -5.50 -0.52 -18.58
N PRO A 432 -4.66 -0.32 -17.54
CA PRO A 432 -3.32 0.22 -17.72
C PRO A 432 -2.72 -0.50 -18.91
N LYS A 433 -2.42 0.23 -20.01
CA LYS A 433 -2.20 -0.39 -21.31
C LYS A 433 -1.06 -1.40 -21.12
N PRO A 434 -1.32 -2.72 -21.17
CA PRO A 434 -0.23 -3.67 -21.00
C PRO A 434 0.78 -3.36 -22.12
N PRO A 435 2.10 -3.33 -21.83
CA PRO A 435 3.10 -3.10 -22.86
C PRO A 435 2.75 -3.99 -24.06
N THR A 436 2.56 -3.36 -25.22
CA THR A 436 1.81 -3.96 -26.32
C THR A 436 2.43 -5.31 -26.65
N LYS A 437 1.65 -6.41 -26.56
CA LYS A 437 2.18 -7.77 -26.76
C LYS A 437 3.11 -7.77 -27.98
N PRO A 438 4.41 -8.09 -27.81
CA PRO A 438 5.33 -8.17 -28.93
C PRO A 438 4.72 -9.06 -30.01
N LYS A 439 4.84 -8.65 -31.27
CA LYS A 439 4.56 -9.57 -32.36
C LYS A 439 5.67 -10.64 -32.31
N PRO A 440 5.35 -11.94 -32.30
CA PRO A 440 6.36 -12.98 -32.20
C PRO A 440 7.09 -13.14 -33.53
N ASN A 441 8.03 -12.23 -33.79
CA ASN A 441 8.98 -12.25 -34.90
C ASN A 441 10.31 -11.70 -34.40
N HIS A 442 11.25 -12.60 -34.09
CA HIS A 442 12.65 -12.26 -33.79
C HIS A 442 13.41 -11.89 -35.08
N SER A 443 13.02 -10.77 -35.70
CA SER A 443 13.73 -10.13 -36.81
C SER A 443 14.18 -8.74 -36.35
N ASP A 444 15.45 -8.40 -36.60
CA ASP A 444 16.21 -7.27 -36.02
C ASP A 444 15.73 -5.83 -36.33
N GLU A 445 14.44 -5.60 -36.62
CA GLU A 445 13.95 -4.40 -37.30
C GLU A 445 13.41 -3.27 -36.40
N ASP A 446 13.02 -3.51 -35.13
CA ASP A 446 12.66 -2.41 -34.20
C ASP A 446 12.95 -2.71 -32.71
N PRO A 447 13.98 -2.06 -32.09
CA PRO A 447 14.29 -2.22 -30.67
C PRO A 447 13.19 -1.68 -29.74
N ASN A 448 12.30 -0.79 -30.20
CA ASN A 448 11.21 -0.27 -29.38
C ASN A 448 10.09 -1.30 -29.18
N THR A 449 10.07 -2.36 -30.00
CA THR A 449 9.18 -3.53 -29.84
C THR A 449 9.87 -4.72 -29.19
N ASP A 450 11.20 -4.71 -29.08
CA ASP A 450 11.94 -5.81 -28.47
C ASP A 450 11.87 -5.75 -26.93
N THR A 451 11.69 -6.93 -26.36
CA THR A 451 11.60 -7.17 -24.92
C THR A 451 12.39 -8.42 -24.62
N ALA A 452 13.44 -8.29 -23.81
CA ALA A 452 13.95 -9.42 -23.08
C ALA A 452 12.80 -10.08 -22.30
N CYS A 453 12.81 -11.40 -22.18
CA CYS A 453 11.91 -12.18 -21.31
C CYS A 453 10.41 -12.28 -21.70
N ALA A 454 9.93 -11.63 -22.75
CA ALA A 454 8.49 -11.70 -23.08
C ALA A 454 7.99 -13.10 -23.49
N ASP A 455 8.85 -13.96 -24.04
CA ASP A 455 8.45 -15.25 -24.63
C ASP A 455 9.32 -16.45 -24.20
N THR A 456 10.21 -16.27 -23.20
CA THR A 456 11.13 -17.33 -22.74
C THR A 456 10.99 -17.64 -21.26
N ALA A 457 11.01 -18.94 -20.91
CA ALA A 457 10.93 -19.43 -19.53
C ALA A 457 12.23 -19.27 -18.72
N ASN A 458 13.27 -18.71 -19.35
CA ASN A 458 14.67 -18.76 -18.93
C ASN A 458 15.18 -17.36 -18.53
N CYS A 459 14.41 -16.68 -17.69
CA CYS A 459 14.63 -15.27 -17.37
C CYS A 459 14.73 -15.03 -15.88
N GLY A 460 15.80 -14.36 -15.50
CA GLY A 460 16.04 -13.86 -14.16
C GLY A 460 16.07 -12.33 -14.15
N GLY A 461 15.88 -11.72 -13.00
CA GLY A 461 15.77 -10.28 -12.87
C GLY A 461 15.79 -9.79 -11.43
N SER A 462 15.77 -8.47 -11.29
CA SER A 462 15.65 -7.78 -10.00
C SER A 462 14.83 -6.50 -10.17
N ASN A 463 13.77 -6.36 -9.36
CA ASN A 463 12.82 -5.25 -9.42
C ASN A 463 12.45 -4.76 -8.01
N GLY A 464 11.82 -3.59 -7.91
CA GLY A 464 11.34 -3.01 -6.66
C GLY A 464 12.42 -2.79 -5.60
N ASP A 465 12.04 -2.90 -4.33
CA ASP A 465 12.94 -3.13 -3.22
C ASP A 465 13.45 -4.58 -3.25
N PRO A 466 14.74 -4.84 -3.59
CA PRO A 466 15.11 -5.90 -4.52
C PRO A 466 14.46 -7.28 -4.30
N HIS A 467 13.38 -7.49 -5.05
CA HIS A 467 12.79 -8.78 -5.35
C HIS A 467 13.58 -9.41 -6.48
N LEU A 468 14.11 -10.61 -6.30
CA LEU A 468 14.92 -11.31 -7.30
C LEU A 468 14.19 -12.57 -7.79
N THR A 469 14.28 -12.79 -9.10
CA THR A 469 13.92 -14.07 -9.72
C THR A 469 15.14 -14.62 -10.42
N THR A 470 15.50 -15.88 -10.18
CA THR A 470 16.64 -16.54 -10.82
C THR A 470 16.33 -16.97 -12.26
N PHE A 471 17.34 -17.38 -13.03
CA PHE A 471 17.12 -17.90 -14.39
C PHE A 471 16.24 -19.15 -14.42
N ASP A 472 16.31 -20.00 -13.38
CA ASP A 472 15.46 -21.18 -13.21
C ASP A 472 14.23 -20.90 -12.34
N ARG A 473 13.92 -19.61 -12.14
CA ARG A 473 12.62 -19.09 -11.70
C ARG A 473 12.33 -19.26 -10.21
N HIS A 474 13.38 -19.42 -9.40
CA HIS A 474 13.33 -19.29 -7.95
C HIS A 474 13.16 -17.80 -7.58
N HIS A 475 12.09 -17.46 -6.87
CA HIS A 475 11.83 -16.11 -6.38
C HIS A 475 12.27 -15.95 -4.92
N TYR A 476 13.01 -14.88 -4.61
CA TYR A 476 13.40 -14.53 -3.26
C TYR A 476 13.75 -13.03 -3.13
N ASP A 477 13.57 -12.47 -1.94
CA ASP A 477 13.84 -11.05 -1.68
C ASP A 477 15.23 -10.88 -1.05
N MET A 478 16.04 -9.95 -1.55
CA MET A 478 17.40 -9.73 -1.01
C MET A 478 17.70 -8.24 -0.82
N GLN A 479 17.23 -7.71 0.31
CA GLN A 479 17.39 -6.31 0.69
C GLN A 479 18.83 -5.89 1.07
N ALA A 480 19.86 -6.69 0.82
CA ALA A 480 21.21 -6.42 1.33
C ALA A 480 21.80 -5.11 0.76
N ALA A 481 22.49 -4.30 1.55
CA ALA A 481 23.15 -3.09 1.04
C ALA A 481 24.61 -3.39 0.65
N GLY A 482 24.98 -3.12 -0.60
CA GLY A 482 26.28 -3.44 -1.16
C GLY A 482 26.33 -3.44 -2.69
N GLU A 483 27.47 -3.89 -3.22
CA GLU A 483 27.61 -4.24 -4.64
C GLU A 483 27.76 -5.76 -4.74
N PHE A 484 27.02 -6.39 -5.65
CA PHE A 484 26.91 -7.85 -5.76
C PHE A 484 26.98 -8.32 -7.21
N VAL A 485 27.54 -9.51 -7.44
CA VAL A 485 27.53 -10.16 -8.76
C VAL A 485 26.17 -10.83 -8.99
N ALA A 486 25.34 -10.25 -9.85
CA ALA A 486 24.03 -10.80 -10.20
C ALA A 486 24.17 -12.07 -11.06
N ALA A 487 25.04 -12.04 -12.07
CA ALA A 487 25.40 -13.21 -12.86
C ALA A 487 26.79 -13.05 -13.48
N LYS A 488 27.59 -14.11 -13.52
CA LYS A 488 28.83 -14.15 -14.31
C LYS A 488 29.13 -15.50 -14.91
N SER A 489 29.77 -15.48 -16.07
CA SER A 489 30.23 -16.63 -16.84
C SER A 489 31.64 -17.07 -16.42
N ALA A 490 31.96 -18.36 -16.57
CA ALA A 490 33.29 -18.89 -16.22
C ALA A 490 34.43 -18.41 -17.15
N ASN A 491 34.12 -18.06 -18.40
CA ASN A 491 35.05 -17.52 -19.40
C ASN A 491 35.19 -15.98 -19.34
N GLY A 492 34.38 -15.28 -18.55
CA GLY A 492 34.48 -13.84 -18.33
C GLY A 492 34.03 -12.96 -19.51
N ASP A 493 33.22 -13.50 -20.43
CA ASP A 493 32.62 -12.74 -21.54
C ASP A 493 31.29 -12.05 -21.16
N LEU A 494 30.68 -12.51 -20.07
CA LEU A 494 29.47 -11.97 -19.45
C LEU A 494 29.69 -11.87 -17.94
N GLU A 495 29.52 -10.66 -17.41
CA GLU A 495 29.34 -10.40 -15.98
C GLU A 495 28.37 -9.22 -15.80
N ILE A 496 27.51 -9.34 -14.80
CA ILE A 496 26.47 -8.37 -14.43
C ILE A 496 26.57 -8.16 -12.92
N GLN A 497 26.69 -6.91 -12.49
CA GLN A 497 26.79 -6.49 -11.10
C GLN A 497 25.69 -5.48 -10.78
N VAL A 498 25.10 -5.59 -9.60
CA VAL A 498 24.07 -4.67 -9.07
C VAL A 498 24.59 -3.95 -7.82
N ARG A 499 24.28 -2.66 -7.69
CA ARG A 499 24.57 -1.84 -6.51
C ARG A 499 23.27 -1.56 -5.78
N GLN A 500 23.07 -2.21 -4.65
CA GLN A 500 21.92 -2.05 -3.78
C GLN A 500 22.25 -1.07 -2.64
N MET A 501 21.44 -0.03 -2.47
CA MET A 501 21.55 0.95 -1.37
C MET A 501 20.23 1.01 -0.59
N PRO A 502 20.20 1.33 0.71
CA PRO A 502 18.95 1.54 1.44
C PRO A 502 18.01 2.51 0.71
N TYR A 503 16.71 2.24 0.73
CA TYR A 503 15.71 3.27 0.38
C TYR A 503 15.93 4.48 1.30
N PRO A 504 15.92 5.72 0.79
CA PRO A 504 16.09 6.95 1.56
C PRO A 504 15.51 6.98 2.98
N GLY A 505 16.35 6.77 4.01
CA GLY A 505 15.93 6.79 5.41
C GLY A 505 15.34 5.49 5.96
N SER A 506 15.25 4.43 5.16
CA SER A 506 14.85 3.09 5.58
C SER A 506 16.00 2.33 6.25
N SER A 507 15.67 1.51 7.24
CA SER A 507 16.54 0.46 7.81
C SER A 507 16.26 -0.92 7.26
N ASP A 508 15.17 -1.08 6.50
CA ASP A 508 14.50 -2.38 6.31
C ASP A 508 14.53 -2.86 4.85
N VAL A 509 14.62 -1.93 3.89
CA VAL A 509 14.56 -2.22 2.45
C VAL A 509 15.55 -1.39 1.64
N SER A 510 16.11 -1.99 0.58
CA SER A 510 17.09 -1.36 -0.32
C SER A 510 16.49 -1.08 -1.70
N LEU A 511 17.29 -0.55 -2.62
CA LEU A 511 16.97 -0.34 -4.03
C LEU A 511 18.22 -0.59 -4.86
N ASN A 512 18.07 -1.19 -6.04
CA ASN A 512 19.11 -1.14 -7.07
C ASN A 512 19.30 0.32 -7.50
N ARG A 513 20.46 0.91 -7.23
CA ARG A 513 20.83 2.29 -7.62
C ARG A 513 21.87 2.35 -8.74
N ALA A 514 22.50 1.23 -9.07
CA ALA A 514 23.28 1.10 -10.30
C ALA A 514 23.33 -0.36 -10.79
N VAL A 515 23.50 -0.54 -12.10
CA VAL A 515 23.83 -1.82 -12.73
C VAL A 515 25.07 -1.63 -13.60
N ALA A 516 26.06 -2.50 -13.45
CA ALA A 516 27.27 -2.50 -14.28
C ALA A 516 27.48 -3.86 -14.94
N MET A 517 27.96 -3.86 -16.19
CA MET A 517 28.01 -5.04 -17.04
C MET A 517 29.31 -5.11 -17.83
N ASN A 518 29.73 -6.34 -18.10
CA ASN A 518 30.81 -6.69 -19.01
C ASN A 518 30.16 -7.37 -20.24
N VAL A 519 30.01 -6.60 -21.33
CA VAL A 519 29.39 -7.03 -22.59
C VAL A 519 30.47 -7.44 -23.58
N ALA A 520 30.84 -8.72 -23.57
CA ALA A 520 31.94 -9.27 -24.38
C ALA A 520 33.29 -8.52 -24.21
N GLY A 521 33.51 -7.92 -23.04
CA GLY A 521 34.68 -7.12 -22.69
C GLY A 521 34.46 -5.60 -22.74
N ASP A 522 33.35 -5.10 -23.28
CA ASP A 522 32.97 -3.68 -23.15
C ASP A 522 32.27 -3.44 -21.81
N ARG A 523 32.74 -2.45 -21.07
CA ARG A 523 32.24 -2.13 -19.73
C ARG A 523 31.11 -1.11 -19.83
N ILE A 524 29.92 -1.48 -19.38
CA ILE A 524 28.72 -0.62 -19.35
C ILE A 524 28.37 -0.34 -17.88
N GLY A 525 27.93 0.87 -17.56
CA GLY A 525 27.43 1.23 -16.23
C GLY A 525 26.25 2.17 -16.32
N ILE A 526 25.14 1.83 -15.67
CA ILE A 526 23.90 2.59 -15.60
C ILE A 526 23.68 2.97 -14.15
N TYR A 527 23.55 4.26 -13.85
CA TYR A 527 23.48 4.80 -12.49
C TYR A 527 22.19 5.61 -12.31
N GLN A 528 21.32 5.19 -11.40
CA GLN A 528 20.18 5.99 -10.95
C GLN A 528 20.65 6.89 -9.81
N ASP A 529 21.25 8.03 -10.16
CA ASP A 529 21.64 9.08 -9.20
C ASP A 529 20.98 10.44 -9.49
N GLY A 530 20.18 10.50 -10.56
CA GLY A 530 19.31 11.62 -10.90
C GLY A 530 17.84 11.20 -11.04
N ASP A 531 17.08 12.01 -11.77
CA ASP A 531 15.70 11.69 -12.20
C ASP A 531 15.67 10.75 -13.42
N GLN A 532 16.80 10.63 -14.12
CA GLN A 532 17.01 9.77 -15.29
C GLN A 532 18.34 9.00 -15.13
N PRO A 533 18.45 7.73 -15.60
CA PRO A 533 19.67 6.96 -15.45
C PRO A 533 20.85 7.54 -16.25
N ARG A 534 22.01 7.70 -15.61
CA ARG A 534 23.26 8.08 -16.30
C ARG A 534 23.94 6.85 -16.89
N LEU A 535 24.13 6.84 -18.21
CA LEU A 535 24.88 5.81 -18.92
C LEU A 535 26.38 6.14 -19.03
N HIS A 536 27.22 5.15 -18.74
CA HIS A 536 28.65 5.14 -19.03
C HIS A 536 29.01 3.93 -19.91
N VAL A 537 29.87 4.16 -20.90
CA VAL A 537 30.45 3.12 -21.77
C VAL A 537 31.97 3.25 -21.73
N ASN A 538 32.65 2.17 -21.36
CA ASN A 538 34.11 2.09 -21.20
C ASN A 538 34.71 3.26 -20.40
N GLY A 539 34.11 3.60 -19.27
CA GLY A 539 34.56 4.66 -18.36
C GLY A 539 34.28 6.09 -18.81
N LYS A 540 33.38 6.29 -19.78
CA LYS A 540 33.01 7.62 -20.28
C LYS A 540 31.49 7.79 -20.29
N PRO A 541 30.94 8.95 -19.88
CA PRO A 541 29.53 9.26 -20.07
C PRO A 541 29.13 9.10 -21.54
N ALA A 542 27.96 8.51 -21.79
CA ALA A 542 27.47 8.21 -23.13
C ALA A 542 25.97 8.54 -23.28
N THR A 543 25.51 8.66 -24.52
CA THR A 543 24.10 8.81 -24.87
C THR A 543 23.82 7.95 -26.09
N VAL A 544 22.77 7.15 -26.04
CA VAL A 544 22.42 6.17 -27.08
C VAL A 544 21.14 6.63 -27.76
N ASN A 545 21.17 6.74 -29.08
CA ASN A 545 20.02 7.04 -29.92
C ASN A 545 19.82 5.86 -30.88
N GLY A 546 18.68 5.18 -30.81
CA GLY A 546 18.45 3.93 -31.53
C GLY A 546 19.39 2.81 -31.08
N VAL A 547 19.70 1.85 -31.96
CA VAL A 547 20.67 0.78 -31.67
C VAL A 547 22.08 1.16 -32.12
N GLN A 548 23.06 0.95 -31.26
CA GLN A 548 24.47 1.24 -31.48
C GLN A 548 25.34 -0.01 -31.24
N PRO A 549 26.33 -0.31 -32.10
CA PRO A 549 27.27 -1.39 -31.85
C PRO A 549 28.31 -0.99 -30.80
N LEU A 550 28.72 -1.95 -29.97
CA LEU A 550 29.82 -1.83 -29.01
C LEU A 550 31.15 -2.32 -29.64
N PRO A 551 32.31 -1.76 -29.25
CA PRO A 551 33.62 -2.08 -29.84
C PRO A 551 34.00 -3.57 -29.95
N ARG A 552 33.49 -4.42 -29.05
CA ARG A 552 33.78 -5.88 -28.99
C ARG A 552 32.63 -6.75 -29.48
N GLY A 553 31.72 -6.18 -30.27
CA GLY A 553 30.68 -6.91 -31.01
C GLY A 553 29.33 -7.03 -30.30
N GLY A 554 29.20 -6.56 -29.06
CA GLY A 554 27.90 -6.36 -28.42
C GLY A 554 27.12 -5.21 -29.06
N ARG A 555 25.90 -4.96 -28.56
CA ARG A 555 25.05 -3.82 -28.95
C ARG A 555 24.42 -3.18 -27.72
N ILE A 556 24.08 -1.90 -27.83
CA ILE A 556 23.28 -1.16 -26.85
C ILE A 556 22.19 -0.37 -27.57
N ALA A 557 21.00 -0.30 -26.99
CA ALA A 557 19.91 0.55 -27.46
C ALA A 557 19.30 1.32 -26.29
N HIS A 558 18.82 2.54 -26.55
CA HIS A 558 17.87 3.24 -25.67
C HIS A 558 16.47 3.01 -26.23
N VAL A 559 15.68 2.23 -25.50
CA VAL A 559 14.34 1.80 -25.85
C VAL A 559 13.36 2.82 -25.30
N THR A 560 12.66 3.53 -26.19
CA THR A 560 11.71 4.59 -25.83
C THR A 560 10.41 4.40 -26.61
N GLY A 561 9.38 3.89 -25.94
CA GLY A 561 8.11 3.56 -26.60
C GLY A 561 7.22 2.62 -25.80
N ASP A 562 5.91 2.67 -26.07
CA ASP A 562 4.89 1.86 -25.40
C ASP A 562 4.91 1.94 -23.85
N GLY A 563 5.27 3.11 -23.32
CA GLY A 563 5.37 3.37 -21.88
C GLY A 563 6.73 3.04 -21.25
N ARG A 564 7.65 2.47 -22.03
CA ARG A 564 8.97 2.03 -21.57
C ARG A 564 10.05 3.07 -21.84
N ASP A 565 10.95 3.24 -20.86
CA ASP A 565 12.16 4.06 -20.92
C ASP A 565 13.32 3.27 -20.27
N ALA A 566 14.19 2.68 -21.09
CA ALA A 566 15.19 1.73 -20.62
C ALA A 566 16.34 1.50 -21.59
N TYR A 567 17.47 1.01 -21.08
CA TYR A 567 18.58 0.54 -21.90
C TYR A 567 18.49 -0.97 -22.14
N LEU A 568 18.71 -1.39 -23.38
CA LEU A 568 18.83 -2.79 -23.79
C LEU A 568 20.28 -3.06 -24.22
N MET A 569 20.94 -3.98 -23.54
CA MET A 569 22.27 -4.49 -23.86
C MET A 569 22.14 -5.87 -24.50
N THR A 570 22.90 -6.13 -25.57
CA THR A 570 22.91 -7.42 -26.27
C THR A 570 24.33 -7.92 -26.46
N TRP A 571 24.59 -9.16 -26.05
CA TRP A 571 25.86 -9.86 -26.25
C TRP A 571 25.92 -10.48 -27.67
N PRO A 572 27.13 -10.76 -28.21
CA PRO A 572 27.30 -11.40 -29.51
C PRO A 572 26.62 -12.77 -29.68
N ASP A 573 26.30 -13.45 -28.58
CA ASP A 573 25.64 -14.76 -28.57
C ASP A 573 24.10 -14.68 -28.47
N GLY A 574 23.55 -13.48 -28.41
CA GLY A 574 22.11 -13.24 -28.26
C GLY A 574 21.62 -13.13 -26.81
N SER A 575 22.50 -13.19 -25.80
CA SER A 575 22.12 -12.87 -24.41
C SER A 575 21.75 -11.38 -24.29
N ARG A 576 20.76 -11.04 -23.47
CA ARG A 576 20.18 -9.70 -23.35
C ARG A 576 19.99 -9.29 -21.90
N VAL A 577 20.24 -8.01 -21.61
CA VAL A 577 19.85 -7.36 -20.36
C VAL A 577 19.05 -6.12 -20.68
N TRP A 578 17.89 -5.97 -20.07
CA TRP A 578 17.08 -4.76 -20.06
C TRP A 578 17.27 -4.06 -18.70
N THR A 579 17.36 -2.74 -18.68
CA THR A 579 17.51 -1.96 -17.44
C THR A 579 16.77 -0.64 -17.53
N GLY A 580 15.69 -0.50 -16.75
CA GLY A 580 14.81 0.66 -16.74
C GLY A 580 14.72 1.31 -15.36
N ALA A 581 14.25 2.56 -15.30
CA ALA A 581 14.14 3.32 -14.06
C ALA A 581 12.83 3.01 -13.30
N ILE A 582 12.92 2.91 -11.98
CA ILE A 582 11.77 2.91 -11.07
C ILE A 582 11.58 4.36 -10.61
N GLY A 583 10.91 5.16 -11.43
CA GLY A 583 10.82 6.62 -11.25
C GLY A 583 12.21 7.25 -11.14
N GLY A 584 12.42 8.11 -10.12
CA GLY A 584 13.77 8.58 -9.75
C GLY A 584 14.49 7.68 -8.73
N TRP A 585 13.83 6.61 -8.25
CA TRP A 585 14.18 5.92 -7.02
C TRP A 585 15.13 4.74 -7.22
N GLY A 586 14.93 3.92 -8.24
CA GLY A 586 15.73 2.69 -8.43
C GLY A 586 15.88 2.28 -9.89
N LEU A 587 16.45 1.09 -10.08
CA LEU A 587 16.58 0.42 -11.38
C LEU A 587 15.95 -0.97 -11.31
N ARG A 588 15.09 -1.26 -12.28
CA ARG A 588 14.70 -2.63 -12.60
C ARG A 588 15.69 -3.21 -13.60
N MET A 589 15.98 -4.50 -13.49
CA MET A 589 16.80 -5.25 -14.43
C MET A 589 16.16 -6.59 -14.79
N ASP A 590 16.05 -6.90 -16.08
CA ASP A 590 15.59 -8.19 -16.60
C ASP A 590 16.69 -8.78 -17.48
N THR A 591 17.01 -10.07 -17.31
CA THR A 591 18.12 -10.73 -17.99
C THR A 591 17.66 -12.04 -18.63
N GLU A 592 17.95 -12.16 -19.92
CA GLU A 592 17.70 -13.34 -20.73
C GLU A 592 19.03 -13.87 -21.26
N LEU A 593 19.36 -15.12 -20.94
CA LEU A 593 20.61 -15.73 -21.37
C LEU A 593 20.42 -16.57 -22.64
N ALA A 594 21.39 -16.51 -23.55
CA ALA A 594 21.44 -17.41 -24.69
C ALA A 594 21.43 -18.88 -24.21
N PRO A 595 20.68 -19.80 -24.84
CA PRO A 595 20.59 -21.20 -24.40
C PRO A 595 21.93 -21.94 -24.27
N ALA A 596 22.98 -21.46 -24.95
CA ALA A 596 24.34 -21.98 -24.83
C ALA A 596 25.01 -21.72 -23.46
N ARG A 597 24.43 -20.82 -22.63
CA ARG A 597 24.91 -20.50 -21.27
C ARG A 597 24.31 -21.37 -20.17
N LYS A 598 23.48 -22.36 -20.54
CA LYS A 598 22.81 -23.26 -19.58
C LYS A 598 23.83 -23.96 -18.67
N GLY A 599 23.73 -23.79 -17.35
CA GLY A 599 24.66 -24.34 -16.35
C GLY A 599 26.09 -23.77 -16.43
N ALA A 600 26.29 -22.63 -17.11
CA ALA A 600 27.61 -22.02 -17.35
C ALA A 600 27.76 -20.61 -16.75
N VAL A 601 26.77 -20.18 -15.96
CA VAL A 601 26.78 -18.92 -15.19
C VAL A 601 26.66 -19.23 -13.70
N GLN A 602 26.87 -18.20 -12.87
CA GLN A 602 26.66 -18.24 -11.42
C GLN A 602 26.47 -16.81 -10.88
N GLY A 603 25.69 -16.63 -9.82
CA GLY A 603 25.50 -15.35 -9.15
C GLY A 603 24.24 -15.34 -8.29
N LEU A 604 23.73 -14.15 -7.98
CA LEU A 604 22.42 -14.00 -7.34
C LEU A 604 21.27 -14.59 -8.19
N LEU A 605 21.39 -14.55 -9.52
CA LEU A 605 20.36 -15.04 -10.44
C LEU A 605 20.47 -16.54 -10.74
N GLY A 606 21.24 -17.31 -9.96
CA GLY A 606 21.33 -18.76 -10.11
C GLY A 606 22.42 -19.24 -11.09
N ASP A 607 22.39 -20.53 -11.43
CA ASP A 607 23.34 -21.16 -12.37
C ASP A 607 22.76 -21.52 -13.75
N PHE A 608 21.43 -21.37 -13.91
CA PHE A 608 20.69 -21.59 -15.15
C PHE A 608 20.80 -23.05 -15.65
N ASP A 609 20.76 -24.06 -14.77
CA ASP A 609 20.76 -25.49 -15.16
C ASP A 609 19.35 -26.12 -15.32
N GLY A 610 18.31 -25.36 -15.00
CA GLY A 610 16.90 -25.74 -15.04
C GLY A 610 16.35 -26.26 -13.71
N LYS A 611 16.95 -25.94 -12.56
CA LYS A 611 16.56 -26.45 -11.23
C LYS A 611 16.47 -25.34 -10.16
N PRO A 612 15.29 -24.74 -9.91
CA PRO A 612 15.16 -23.68 -8.90
C PRO A 612 15.61 -24.07 -7.50
N GLU A 613 15.65 -25.37 -7.16
CA GLU A 613 16.06 -25.85 -5.85
C GLU A 613 17.57 -25.77 -5.55
N ASN A 614 18.42 -25.50 -6.55
CA ASN A 614 19.88 -25.39 -6.36
C ASN A 614 20.44 -23.95 -6.49
N ASP A 615 19.61 -22.99 -6.94
CA ASP A 615 20.06 -21.66 -7.37
C ASP A 615 20.64 -20.79 -6.24
N LEU A 616 20.11 -20.90 -5.02
CA LEU A 616 20.59 -20.15 -3.85
C LEU A 616 21.89 -20.72 -3.30
N ARG A 617 22.94 -20.68 -4.12
CA ARG A 617 24.26 -21.21 -3.82
C ARG A 617 25.26 -20.10 -3.48
N PRO A 618 25.85 -20.09 -2.26
CA PRO A 618 26.94 -19.20 -1.94
C PRO A 618 28.15 -19.48 -2.85
N ARG A 619 28.92 -18.45 -3.20
CA ARG A 619 29.99 -18.49 -4.22
C ARG A 619 30.98 -19.65 -4.09
N ASN A 620 31.24 -20.13 -2.87
CA ASN A 620 32.10 -21.29 -2.58
C ASN A 620 31.40 -22.32 -1.66
N GLY A 621 30.07 -22.47 -1.80
CA GLY A 621 29.23 -23.30 -0.94
C GLY A 621 28.46 -24.41 -1.67
N GLN A 622 27.70 -25.16 -0.87
CA GLN A 622 26.58 -25.98 -1.34
C GLN A 622 25.33 -25.10 -1.47
N PRO A 623 24.33 -25.48 -2.30
CA PRO A 623 23.04 -24.81 -2.31
C PRO A 623 22.41 -24.73 -0.91
N LEU A 624 21.80 -23.58 -0.61
CA LEU A 624 20.96 -23.40 0.57
C LEU A 624 19.61 -24.09 0.38
N PRO A 625 18.83 -24.32 1.46
CA PRO A 625 17.44 -24.73 1.34
C PRO A 625 16.62 -23.69 0.57
N GLU A 626 15.58 -24.13 -0.14
CA GLU A 626 14.61 -23.30 -0.90
C GLU A 626 14.08 -22.09 -0.10
N LYS A 627 13.95 -22.23 1.23
CA LYS A 627 13.58 -21.14 2.14
C LYS A 627 14.72 -20.96 3.14
N PRO A 628 15.77 -20.19 2.80
CA PRO A 628 16.90 -19.97 3.70
C PRO A 628 16.45 -19.15 4.91
N SER A 629 17.11 -19.37 6.06
CA SER A 629 16.99 -18.44 7.18
C SER A 629 17.64 -17.10 6.87
N TYR A 630 17.23 -16.05 7.57
CA TYR A 630 17.82 -14.71 7.49
C TYR A 630 19.37 -14.75 7.54
N ASP A 631 19.95 -15.52 8.46
CA ASP A 631 21.41 -15.61 8.59
C ASP A 631 22.07 -16.29 7.38
N GLN A 632 21.45 -17.34 6.81
CA GLN A 632 21.94 -17.98 5.60
C GLN A 632 21.84 -17.05 4.38
N LEU A 633 20.74 -16.31 4.25
CA LEU A 633 20.53 -15.40 3.13
C LEU A 633 21.48 -14.19 3.18
N TYR A 634 21.54 -13.48 4.30
CA TYR A 634 22.27 -12.21 4.40
C TYR A 634 23.74 -12.39 4.84
N LYS A 635 24.03 -13.25 5.81
CA LYS A 635 25.39 -13.39 6.39
C LYS A 635 26.26 -14.41 5.67
N GLU A 636 25.66 -15.36 4.93
CA GLU A 636 26.36 -16.36 4.12
C GLU A 636 26.24 -16.06 2.61
N PHE A 637 25.04 -16.20 2.02
CA PHE A 637 24.82 -16.10 0.57
C PHE A 637 25.13 -14.71 0.01
N ALA A 638 24.42 -13.66 0.42
CA ALA A 638 24.63 -12.30 -0.06
C ALA A 638 26.07 -11.82 0.20
N LYS A 639 26.61 -12.11 1.39
CA LYS A 639 28.01 -11.83 1.76
C LYS A 639 29.01 -12.49 0.80
N SER A 640 28.77 -13.72 0.37
CA SER A 640 29.64 -14.43 -0.58
C SER A 640 29.60 -13.87 -2.01
N TRP A 641 28.52 -13.17 -2.37
CA TRP A 641 28.33 -12.59 -3.70
C TRP A 641 28.77 -11.12 -3.82
N ARG A 642 29.16 -10.48 -2.70
CA ARG A 642 29.71 -9.11 -2.69
C ARG A 642 30.87 -8.95 -3.67
N VAL A 643 30.87 -7.84 -4.40
CA VAL A 643 31.91 -7.44 -5.36
C VAL A 643 33.15 -6.95 -4.61
N THR A 644 34.31 -7.49 -4.96
CA THR A 644 35.59 -6.98 -4.46
C THR A 644 36.09 -5.80 -5.31
N PRO A 645 36.95 -4.91 -4.78
CA PRO A 645 37.51 -3.79 -5.56
C PRO A 645 38.25 -4.20 -6.84
N ALA A 646 38.73 -5.45 -6.93
CA ALA A 646 39.39 -5.99 -8.11
C ALA A 646 38.42 -6.58 -9.15
N GLU A 647 37.19 -6.92 -8.74
CA GLU A 647 36.13 -7.40 -9.63
C GLU A 647 35.22 -6.26 -10.13
N SER A 648 35.24 -5.10 -9.48
CA SER A 648 34.22 -4.07 -9.70
C SER A 648 34.18 -3.52 -11.13
N LEU A 649 32.97 -3.56 -11.70
CA LEU A 649 32.63 -2.92 -12.96
C LEU A 649 32.06 -1.51 -12.75
N PHE A 650 31.89 -1.03 -11.52
CA PHE A 650 31.31 0.28 -11.24
C PHE A 650 32.31 1.43 -11.28
N GLU A 651 31.87 2.58 -11.78
CA GLU A 651 32.57 3.84 -11.59
C GLU A 651 32.28 4.39 -10.19
N TYR A 652 33.25 5.12 -9.67
CA TYR A 652 33.27 5.67 -8.32
C TYR A 652 33.63 7.14 -8.38
N GLU A 653 32.89 7.98 -7.66
CA GLU A 653 33.30 9.37 -7.45
C GLU A 653 34.57 9.41 -6.56
N PRO A 654 35.31 10.53 -6.51
CA PRO A 654 36.52 10.64 -5.70
C PRO A 654 36.29 10.24 -4.22
N ASN A 655 37.11 9.31 -3.74
CA ASN A 655 37.04 8.68 -2.41
C ASN A 655 35.89 7.67 -2.19
N GLN A 656 35.21 7.22 -3.25
CA GLN A 656 34.30 6.09 -3.19
C GLN A 656 34.97 4.77 -3.61
N ASP A 657 34.45 3.66 -3.09
CA ASP A 657 34.87 2.27 -3.33
C ASP A 657 33.71 1.29 -3.04
N THR A 658 33.92 -0.02 -3.17
CA THR A 658 32.88 -1.03 -2.85
C THR A 658 32.42 -1.00 -1.38
N ARG A 659 33.26 -0.48 -0.48
CA ARG A 659 32.96 -0.36 0.96
C ARG A 659 32.02 0.81 1.25
N THR A 660 32.07 1.86 0.41
CA THR A 660 31.21 3.03 0.49
C THR A 660 29.71 2.67 0.41
N PHE A 661 29.38 1.61 -0.33
CA PHE A 661 28.01 1.14 -0.51
C PHE A 661 27.67 -0.11 0.32
N THR A 662 28.66 -0.68 1.01
CA THR A 662 28.48 -1.87 1.84
C THR A 662 28.05 -1.50 3.26
N ILE A 663 26.85 -1.93 3.66
CA ILE A 663 26.41 -1.92 5.06
C ILE A 663 26.28 -3.38 5.47
N GLU A 664 27.05 -3.81 6.48
CA GLU A 664 27.16 -5.24 6.81
C GLU A 664 25.89 -5.81 7.46
N ASP A 665 25.24 -5.03 8.33
CA ASP A 665 24.04 -5.42 9.10
C ASP A 665 22.73 -4.89 8.47
N PHE A 666 22.66 -4.81 7.14
CA PHE A 666 21.46 -4.37 6.40
C PHE A 666 20.86 -5.53 5.59
N PRO A 667 19.53 -5.74 5.61
CA PRO A 667 18.50 -4.95 6.30
C PRO A 667 18.50 -5.18 7.83
N ALA A 668 17.87 -4.31 8.61
CA ALA A 668 17.77 -4.52 10.06
C ALA A 668 16.85 -5.70 10.44
N ARG A 669 15.94 -6.08 9.54
CA ARG A 669 14.99 -7.21 9.67
C ARG A 669 14.42 -7.59 8.30
N GLU A 670 13.89 -8.80 8.19
CA GLU A 670 13.08 -9.24 7.05
C GLU A 670 11.69 -8.56 7.08
N ILE A 671 11.17 -8.16 5.92
CA ILE A 671 9.80 -7.66 5.73
C ILE A 671 9.00 -8.68 4.91
N LYS A 672 7.72 -8.85 5.23
CA LYS A 672 6.78 -9.69 4.45
C LYS A 672 5.48 -8.94 4.24
N ALA A 673 4.86 -9.12 3.08
CA ALA A 673 3.63 -8.43 2.71
C ALA A 673 2.51 -8.64 3.75
N GLU A 674 2.36 -9.83 4.30
CA GLU A 674 1.38 -10.19 5.36
C GLU A 674 1.59 -9.44 6.69
N SER A 675 2.79 -8.91 6.94
CA SER A 675 3.15 -8.23 8.20
C SER A 675 2.91 -6.72 8.19
N LEU A 676 2.52 -6.16 7.02
CA LEU A 676 2.45 -4.72 6.81
C LEU A 676 1.10 -4.13 7.26
N PRO A 677 1.08 -3.10 8.14
CA PRO A 677 -0.16 -2.45 8.54
C PRO A 677 -0.98 -1.88 7.38
N ALA A 678 -0.31 -1.38 6.34
CA ALA A 678 -0.93 -0.79 5.16
C ALA A 678 -1.25 -1.80 4.03
N ARG A 679 -1.13 -3.13 4.27
CA ARG A 679 -1.24 -4.18 3.23
C ARG A 679 -2.49 -4.02 2.36
N ALA A 680 -3.67 -3.85 2.95
CA ALA A 680 -4.93 -3.80 2.21
C ALA A 680 -5.01 -2.60 1.24
N ALA A 681 -4.53 -1.43 1.68
CA ALA A 681 -4.50 -0.22 0.84
C ALA A 681 -3.46 -0.35 -0.28
N ALA A 682 -2.26 -0.84 0.04
CA ALA A 682 -1.21 -1.13 -0.95
C ALA A 682 -1.68 -2.17 -1.99
N GLU A 683 -2.34 -3.25 -1.56
CA GLU A 683 -2.87 -4.28 -2.46
C GLU A 683 -3.96 -3.71 -3.37
N SER A 684 -4.81 -2.81 -2.88
CA SER A 684 -5.79 -2.09 -3.71
C SER A 684 -5.14 -1.22 -4.78
N ILE A 685 -4.02 -0.56 -4.47
CA ILE A 685 -3.25 0.27 -5.41
C ILE A 685 -2.56 -0.62 -6.46
N CYS A 686 -1.88 -1.68 -6.04
CA CYS A 686 -1.25 -2.64 -6.95
C CYS A 686 -2.26 -3.24 -7.93
N ARG A 687 -3.45 -3.61 -7.44
CA ARG A 687 -4.52 -4.16 -8.28
C ARG A 687 -5.14 -3.13 -9.23
N SER A 688 -5.23 -1.85 -8.88
CA SER A 688 -5.70 -0.80 -9.82
C SER A 688 -4.70 -0.57 -10.96
N MET A 689 -3.40 -0.85 -10.72
CA MET A 689 -2.36 -0.90 -11.75
C MET A 689 -2.25 -2.25 -12.48
N ASN A 690 -3.23 -3.15 -12.32
CA ASN A 690 -3.26 -4.48 -12.96
C ASN A 690 -2.11 -5.41 -12.51
N VAL A 691 -1.51 -5.19 -11.34
CA VAL A 691 -0.71 -6.22 -10.64
C VAL A 691 -1.68 -7.17 -9.93
N THR A 692 -1.69 -8.45 -10.29
CA THR A 692 -2.69 -9.44 -9.85
C THR A 692 -2.13 -10.83 -9.57
N GLU A 693 -1.01 -11.19 -10.20
CA GLU A 693 -0.36 -12.50 -10.10
C GLU A 693 0.69 -12.50 -8.99
N GLN A 694 0.91 -13.66 -8.37
CA GLN A 694 1.99 -13.85 -7.41
C GLN A 694 3.27 -14.36 -8.13
N PRO A 695 4.48 -13.97 -7.67
CA PRO A 695 4.77 -13.16 -6.47
C PRO A 695 4.65 -11.64 -6.68
N PHE A 696 4.48 -11.16 -7.91
CA PHE A 696 4.53 -9.72 -8.25
C PHE A 696 3.57 -8.85 -7.44
N LEU A 697 2.41 -9.38 -7.05
CA LEU A 697 1.47 -8.67 -6.19
C LEU A 697 2.00 -8.47 -4.76
N ASP A 698 2.52 -9.51 -4.11
CA ASP A 698 3.09 -9.36 -2.77
C ASP A 698 4.33 -8.45 -2.80
N ASN A 699 5.14 -8.52 -3.85
CA ASN A 699 6.27 -7.62 -4.10
C ASN A 699 5.80 -6.15 -4.16
N CYS A 700 4.88 -5.84 -5.07
CA CYS A 700 4.27 -4.51 -5.20
C CYS A 700 3.65 -4.02 -3.89
N VAL A 701 3.07 -4.92 -3.09
CA VAL A 701 2.49 -4.59 -1.79
C VAL A 701 3.56 -4.17 -0.76
N VAL A 702 4.74 -4.79 -0.76
CA VAL A 702 5.87 -4.37 0.09
C VAL A 702 6.38 -3.00 -0.36
N ASP A 703 6.74 -2.88 -1.64
CA ASP A 703 7.20 -1.66 -2.29
C ASP A 703 6.29 -0.46 -1.95
N VAL A 704 4.99 -0.56 -2.29
CA VAL A 704 4.03 0.54 -2.17
C VAL A 704 3.74 0.87 -0.71
N ALA A 705 3.61 -0.13 0.17
CA ALA A 705 3.33 0.11 1.59
C ALA A 705 4.46 0.84 2.32
N LEU A 706 5.72 0.59 1.95
CA LEU A 706 6.89 1.19 2.60
C LEU A 706 7.30 2.52 1.97
N THR A 707 7.11 2.68 0.66
CA THR A 707 7.56 3.88 -0.08
C THR A 707 6.44 4.90 -0.30
N GLY A 708 5.18 4.45 -0.39
CA GLY A 708 4.04 5.29 -0.79
C GLY A 708 4.05 5.70 -2.26
N HIS A 709 4.91 5.10 -3.09
CA HIS A 709 5.19 5.55 -4.46
C HIS A 709 4.52 4.70 -5.54
N ALA A 710 3.88 5.38 -6.49
CA ALA A 710 3.18 4.76 -7.62
C ALA A 710 4.15 4.14 -8.65
N ASP A 711 5.37 4.68 -8.75
CA ASP A 711 6.40 4.24 -9.69
C ASP A 711 6.70 2.74 -9.54
N PHE A 712 6.67 2.22 -8.30
CA PHE A 712 6.90 0.80 -8.01
C PHE A 712 5.77 -0.09 -8.52
N ALA A 713 4.52 0.29 -8.28
CA ALA A 713 3.35 -0.44 -8.79
C ALA A 713 3.33 -0.46 -10.33
N ALA A 714 3.74 0.63 -10.98
CA ALA A 714 3.90 0.67 -12.43
C ALA A 714 5.00 -0.31 -12.92
N THR A 715 6.18 -0.31 -12.31
CA THR A 715 7.27 -1.22 -12.73
C THR A 715 7.00 -2.68 -12.41
N ALA A 716 6.23 -2.99 -11.35
CA ALA A 716 5.74 -4.33 -11.05
C ALA A 716 4.68 -4.81 -12.06
N ALA A 717 3.80 -3.91 -12.54
CA ALA A 717 2.84 -4.22 -13.59
C ALA A 717 3.55 -4.55 -14.92
N ASP A 718 4.57 -3.77 -15.28
CA ASP A 718 5.44 -4.07 -16.43
C ASP A 718 6.23 -5.39 -16.25
N GLU A 719 6.56 -5.78 -15.02
CA GLU A 719 7.30 -7.01 -14.75
C GLU A 719 6.41 -8.21 -15.03
N GLN A 720 5.26 -8.27 -14.35
CA GLN A 720 4.24 -9.29 -14.57
C GLN A 720 3.77 -9.39 -16.04
N ALA A 721 3.76 -8.28 -16.78
CA ALA A 721 3.33 -8.26 -18.19
C ALA A 721 4.37 -8.85 -19.16
N VAL A 722 5.66 -8.67 -18.89
CA VAL A 722 6.77 -9.15 -19.73
C VAL A 722 7.24 -10.51 -19.21
N VAL A 723 7.68 -10.55 -17.96
CA VAL A 723 7.96 -11.75 -17.20
C VAL A 723 6.61 -12.36 -16.81
N LYS A 724 6.01 -13.07 -17.77
CA LYS A 724 5.00 -14.08 -17.45
C LYS A 724 5.56 -14.90 -16.28
N PRO A 725 4.73 -15.33 -15.32
CA PRO A 725 5.12 -16.43 -14.45
C PRO A 725 5.70 -17.58 -15.28
N VAL A 726 6.36 -18.54 -14.63
CA VAL A 726 6.53 -19.86 -15.27
C VAL A 726 5.14 -20.32 -15.76
N ASP A 727 5.05 -21.44 -16.46
CA ASP A 727 3.93 -22.30 -16.11
C ASP A 727 4.06 -22.71 -14.61
N THR A 728 3.78 -21.79 -13.67
CA THR A 728 2.73 -22.05 -12.67
C THR A 728 1.66 -22.70 -13.51
N PRO A 729 1.48 -24.03 -13.40
CA PRO A 729 0.62 -24.76 -14.30
C PRO A 729 -0.67 -23.98 -14.30
N SER A 730 -1.04 -23.46 -15.49
CA SER A 730 -2.23 -22.64 -15.65
C SER A 730 -3.35 -23.28 -14.83
N PRO A 731 -4.29 -22.52 -14.26
CA PRO A 731 -5.46 -23.14 -13.66
C PRO A 731 -6.07 -24.24 -14.54
N ASP A 732 -5.84 -24.28 -15.85
CA ASP A 732 -6.25 -25.38 -16.73
C ASP A 732 -5.10 -26.25 -17.34
N LYS A 733 -3.82 -26.05 -16.99
CA LYS A 733 -2.69 -26.93 -17.39
C LYS A 733 -2.40 -27.95 -16.27
N PRO A 734 -2.50 -29.26 -16.51
CA PRO A 734 -2.38 -30.23 -15.42
C PRO A 734 -0.95 -30.49 -14.94
N ILE A 735 -0.80 -30.65 -13.63
CA ILE A 735 0.38 -31.14 -12.91
C ILE A 735 0.42 -32.67 -12.97
N ALA A 736 1.58 -33.23 -13.30
CA ALA A 736 1.90 -34.65 -13.13
C ALA A 736 2.65 -34.87 -11.79
N HIS A 737 2.64 -36.11 -11.30
CA HIS A 737 3.39 -36.54 -10.13
C HIS A 737 4.90 -36.41 -10.34
N GLY A 738 5.61 -36.02 -9.28
CA GLY A 738 7.06 -35.83 -9.30
C GLY A 738 7.62 -35.46 -7.92
N THR A 739 8.92 -35.63 -7.74
CA THR A 739 9.62 -35.24 -6.51
C THR A 739 9.54 -33.72 -6.31
N GLY A 740 9.12 -33.29 -5.12
CA GLY A 740 9.00 -31.86 -4.77
C GLY A 740 7.64 -31.22 -5.07
N VAL A 741 6.69 -31.92 -5.68
CA VAL A 741 5.37 -31.35 -5.99
C VAL A 741 4.56 -31.09 -4.71
N VAL A 742 4.34 -29.80 -4.41
CA VAL A 742 3.45 -29.32 -3.36
C VAL A 742 2.24 -28.65 -4.00
N LEU A 743 1.07 -29.27 -3.85
CA LEU A 743 -0.21 -28.75 -4.31
C LEU A 743 -0.71 -27.62 -3.39
N ARG A 744 -1.31 -26.61 -4.02
CA ARG A 744 -1.93 -25.43 -3.42
C ARG A 744 -3.31 -25.22 -4.02
N ASP A 745 -4.07 -24.29 -3.46
CA ASP A 745 -5.35 -23.85 -4.02
C ASP A 745 -5.25 -23.47 -5.51
N GLY A 746 -6.26 -23.84 -6.29
CA GLY A 746 -6.35 -23.57 -7.72
C GLY A 746 -5.61 -24.57 -8.62
N ASN A 747 -4.60 -25.29 -8.12
CA ASN A 747 -3.83 -26.25 -8.92
C ASN A 747 -4.70 -27.35 -9.53
N VAL A 748 -4.43 -27.69 -10.80
CA VAL A 748 -5.00 -28.88 -11.47
C VAL A 748 -3.94 -29.95 -11.57
N VAL A 749 -4.32 -31.18 -11.26
CA VAL A 749 -3.56 -32.41 -11.46
C VAL A 749 -4.21 -33.19 -12.60
N ALA A 750 -3.41 -33.75 -13.50
CA ALA A 750 -3.85 -34.84 -14.36
C ALA A 750 -2.65 -35.69 -14.75
N ASP A 751 -2.81 -37.00 -14.60
CA ASP A 751 -1.73 -37.97 -14.60
C ASP A 751 -2.30 -39.37 -14.86
N ALA A 752 -1.49 -40.42 -14.84
CA ALA A 752 -1.95 -41.80 -14.93
C ALA A 752 -1.25 -42.71 -13.93
N LEU A 753 -2.03 -43.65 -13.36
CA LEU A 753 -1.48 -44.83 -12.71
C LEU A 753 -1.34 -45.91 -13.79
N HIS A 754 -0.15 -46.51 -13.90
CA HIS A 754 0.22 -47.50 -14.91
C HIS A 754 0.06 -48.94 -14.42
N SER A 755 -0.09 -49.17 -13.10
CA SER A 755 -0.33 -50.49 -12.51
C SER A 755 -1.27 -50.46 -11.30
N ALA A 756 -1.66 -51.65 -10.81
CA ALA A 756 -2.62 -51.82 -9.71
C ALA A 756 -2.06 -51.44 -8.33
N ASP A 757 -0.76 -51.66 -8.10
CA ASP A 757 -0.08 -51.42 -6.82
C ASP A 757 0.54 -50.01 -6.73
N GLU A 758 0.38 -49.21 -7.79
CA GLU A 758 0.95 -47.87 -7.91
C GLU A 758 0.06 -46.84 -7.22
N ALA A 759 0.70 -45.97 -6.45
CA ALA A 759 0.06 -44.83 -5.82
C ALA A 759 0.95 -43.61 -6.00
N HIS A 760 0.33 -42.48 -6.34
CA HIS A 760 1.01 -41.19 -6.44
C HIS A 760 0.76 -40.38 -5.16
N GLU A 761 1.82 -39.85 -4.56
CA GLU A 761 1.73 -39.04 -3.35
C GLU A 761 2.08 -37.59 -3.66
N TYR A 762 1.19 -36.68 -3.30
CA TYR A 762 1.40 -35.25 -3.39
C TYR A 762 1.46 -34.65 -1.99
N LYS A 763 2.32 -33.66 -1.76
CA LYS A 763 2.12 -32.78 -0.60
C LYS A 763 1.04 -31.77 -0.93
N ILE A 764 0.25 -31.37 0.06
CA ILE A 764 -0.75 -30.30 -0.10
C ILE A 764 -0.66 -29.34 1.08
N GLU A 765 -0.45 -28.06 0.78
CA GLU A 765 -0.44 -26.98 1.79
C GLU A 765 -1.82 -26.34 1.85
N THR A 766 -2.39 -26.24 3.06
CA THR A 766 -3.79 -25.82 3.24
C THR A 766 -3.99 -24.31 3.23
N GLY A 767 -2.94 -23.52 3.45
CA GLY A 767 -3.05 -22.08 3.68
C GLY A 767 -4.07 -21.77 4.80
N PRO A 768 -4.77 -20.63 4.79
CA PRO A 768 -5.72 -20.30 5.85
C PRO A 768 -6.99 -21.19 5.87
N ALA A 769 -7.14 -22.16 4.96
CA ALA A 769 -8.38 -22.90 4.79
C ALA A 769 -8.59 -24.00 5.84
N THR A 770 -9.85 -24.16 6.24
CA THR A 770 -10.36 -25.23 7.12
C THR A 770 -10.96 -26.41 6.34
N VAL A 771 -11.22 -26.21 5.04
CA VAL A 771 -11.79 -27.21 4.12
C VAL A 771 -11.09 -27.11 2.75
N ILE A 772 -10.76 -28.27 2.17
CA ILE A 772 -10.29 -28.42 0.79
C ILE A 772 -11.22 -29.39 0.05
N ARG A 773 -11.48 -29.14 -1.24
CA ARG A 773 -12.15 -30.08 -2.15
C ARG A 773 -11.25 -30.44 -3.32
N LEU A 774 -11.36 -31.69 -3.78
CA LEU A 774 -10.91 -32.07 -5.12
C LEU A 774 -12.09 -31.98 -6.10
N ALA A 775 -12.11 -30.91 -6.90
CA ALA A 775 -13.15 -30.70 -7.91
C ALA A 775 -12.80 -31.46 -9.22
N ASN A 776 -13.83 -31.86 -9.96
CA ASN A 776 -13.70 -32.57 -11.24
C ASN A 776 -12.85 -33.85 -11.18
N LEU A 777 -12.88 -34.61 -10.08
CA LEU A 777 -12.17 -35.89 -10.01
C LEU A 777 -12.68 -36.84 -11.11
N ALA A 778 -11.83 -37.08 -12.11
CA ALA A 778 -12.14 -37.98 -13.20
C ALA A 778 -11.91 -39.44 -12.77
N ASP A 779 -12.93 -40.28 -12.98
CA ASP A 779 -13.01 -41.73 -12.70
C ASP A 779 -13.53 -42.11 -11.27
N GLU A 780 -14.56 -42.96 -11.24
CA GLU A 780 -15.23 -43.50 -10.05
C GLU A 780 -14.42 -44.57 -9.29
N TYR A 781 -13.39 -45.15 -9.94
CA TYR A 781 -12.50 -46.17 -9.36
C TYR A 781 -11.23 -45.59 -8.74
N VAL A 782 -11.01 -44.27 -8.86
CA VAL A 782 -9.91 -43.58 -8.16
C VAL A 782 -10.27 -43.42 -6.68
N ARG A 783 -9.26 -43.57 -5.83
CA ARG A 783 -9.32 -43.33 -4.39
C ARG A 783 -8.27 -42.32 -3.99
N ILE A 784 -8.63 -41.56 -2.95
CA ILE A 784 -7.88 -40.43 -2.45
C ILE A 784 -7.86 -40.53 -0.93
N ASP A 785 -6.70 -40.84 -0.37
CA ASP A 785 -6.46 -40.72 1.07
C ASP A 785 -5.82 -39.36 1.36
N LEU A 786 -6.35 -38.62 2.33
CA LEU A 786 -5.68 -37.45 2.87
C LEU A 786 -5.03 -37.81 4.21
N LEU A 787 -3.71 -37.98 4.19
CA LEU A 787 -2.90 -38.42 5.33
C LEU A 787 -2.26 -37.19 5.99
N GLY A 788 -2.46 -37.02 7.30
CA GLY A 788 -1.86 -35.92 8.05
C GLY A 788 -2.42 -35.81 9.47
N PRO A 789 -2.23 -34.66 10.14
CA PRO A 789 -2.73 -34.47 11.50
C PRO A 789 -4.25 -34.62 11.57
N ALA A 790 -4.71 -35.43 12.54
CA ALA A 790 -6.13 -35.57 12.81
C ALA A 790 -6.72 -34.22 13.23
N VAL A 791 -7.81 -33.80 12.58
CA VAL A 791 -8.50 -32.55 12.95
C VAL A 791 -9.39 -32.82 14.16
N PRO A 792 -9.19 -32.16 15.32
CA PRO A 792 -10.01 -32.40 16.52
C PRO A 792 -11.50 -32.21 16.24
N ASP A 793 -12.37 -33.06 16.80
CA ASP A 793 -13.81 -33.04 16.51
C ASP A 793 -14.44 -31.65 16.75
N ASP A 794 -13.98 -30.93 17.76
CA ASP A 794 -14.45 -29.61 18.20
C ASP A 794 -13.90 -28.41 17.41
N SER A 795 -12.96 -28.61 16.48
CA SER A 795 -12.41 -27.50 15.67
C SER A 795 -13.46 -26.87 14.75
N PRO A 796 -13.45 -25.53 14.52
CA PRO A 796 -14.38 -24.89 13.61
C PRO A 796 -14.22 -25.42 12.18
N GLY A 797 -15.34 -25.80 11.55
CA GLY A 797 -15.33 -26.34 10.18
C GLY A 797 -16.69 -26.90 9.76
N PHE A 798 -16.77 -27.34 8.50
CA PHE A 798 -17.97 -27.95 7.92
C PHE A 798 -17.79 -29.46 7.74
N THR A 799 -18.75 -30.25 8.21
CA THR A 799 -18.66 -31.72 8.23
C THR A 799 -19.62 -32.34 7.20
N ILE A 800 -19.24 -32.29 5.93
CA ILE A 800 -19.75 -33.21 4.91
C ILE A 800 -18.55 -33.94 4.30
N THR A 801 -18.59 -35.27 4.37
CA THR A 801 -17.53 -36.18 3.89
C THR A 801 -17.84 -36.78 2.51
N SER A 802 -18.93 -36.36 1.86
CA SER A 802 -19.23 -36.69 0.47
C SER A 802 -18.63 -35.66 -0.50
N ASN A 803 -18.53 -36.03 -1.78
CA ASN A 803 -18.07 -35.15 -2.87
C ASN A 803 -16.61 -34.64 -2.75
N TRP A 804 -15.70 -35.49 -2.23
CA TRP A 804 -14.25 -35.25 -2.20
C TRP A 804 -13.84 -33.99 -1.42
N GLN A 805 -14.60 -33.68 -0.35
CA GLN A 805 -14.32 -32.61 0.60
C GLN A 805 -13.59 -33.17 1.83
N TYR A 806 -12.54 -32.47 2.24
CA TYR A 806 -11.68 -32.81 3.36
C TYR A 806 -11.60 -31.64 4.32
N ARG A 807 -11.90 -31.91 5.59
CA ARG A 807 -11.63 -30.99 6.69
C ARG A 807 -10.14 -31.03 7.00
N VAL A 808 -9.52 -29.86 7.15
CA VAL A 808 -8.08 -29.70 7.33
C VAL A 808 -7.78 -28.67 8.41
N LEU A 809 -6.61 -28.79 9.04
CA LEU A 809 -6.07 -27.70 9.86
C LEU A 809 -5.52 -26.58 8.96
N PRO A 810 -5.72 -25.29 9.30
CA PRO A 810 -5.06 -24.18 8.64
C PRO A 810 -3.54 -24.27 8.73
N ASN A 811 -2.85 -23.72 7.73
CA ASN A 811 -1.40 -23.60 7.57
C ASN A 811 -0.66 -24.91 7.84
N THR A 812 -1.24 -26.03 7.40
CA THR A 812 -0.77 -27.39 7.67
C THR A 812 -0.52 -28.12 6.36
N THR A 813 0.54 -28.93 6.31
CA THR A 813 0.84 -29.79 5.16
C THR A 813 0.25 -31.18 5.38
N TYR A 814 -0.57 -31.63 4.43
CA TYR A 814 -1.05 -33.02 4.36
C TYR A 814 -0.36 -33.76 3.20
N THR A 815 -0.50 -35.07 3.16
CA THR A 815 -0.08 -35.93 2.04
C THR A 815 -1.34 -36.51 1.39
N LEU A 816 -1.55 -36.19 0.12
CA LEU A 816 -2.66 -36.67 -0.69
C LEU A 816 -2.18 -37.88 -1.49
N LYS A 817 -2.70 -39.07 -1.16
CA LYS A 817 -2.34 -40.33 -1.82
C LYS A 817 -3.43 -40.76 -2.78
N VAL A 818 -3.09 -40.84 -4.07
CA VAL A 818 -3.97 -41.26 -5.16
C VAL A 818 -3.71 -42.72 -5.51
N HIS A 819 -4.75 -43.57 -5.53
CA HIS A 819 -4.65 -44.99 -5.88
C HIS A 819 -5.96 -45.48 -6.56
N ARG A 820 -6.05 -46.77 -6.95
CA ARG A 820 -7.21 -47.35 -7.65
C ARG A 820 -7.64 -48.70 -7.08
N ASP A 821 -8.95 -48.87 -6.88
CA ASP A 821 -9.54 -50.11 -6.32
C ASP A 821 -9.72 -51.25 -7.33
N ASN A 822 -9.68 -50.96 -8.63
CA ASN A 822 -10.14 -51.89 -9.68
C ASN A 822 -9.02 -52.69 -10.38
N GLY A 823 -7.77 -52.54 -9.93
CA GLY A 823 -6.60 -53.26 -10.47
C GLY A 823 -6.24 -52.93 -11.93
N LYS A 824 -6.71 -51.80 -12.48
CA LYS A 824 -6.43 -51.37 -13.87
C LYS A 824 -5.68 -50.06 -13.92
N ALA A 825 -4.74 -49.98 -14.87
CA ALA A 825 -4.13 -48.72 -15.27
C ALA A 825 -5.19 -47.72 -15.80
N GLY A 826 -4.99 -46.43 -15.55
CA GLY A 826 -5.89 -45.40 -16.04
C GLY A 826 -5.53 -44.00 -15.57
N GLY A 827 -5.85 -43.01 -16.41
CA GLY A 827 -5.68 -41.60 -16.10
C GLY A 827 -6.57 -41.15 -14.94
N TYR A 828 -6.12 -40.17 -14.16
CA TYR A 828 -6.92 -39.45 -13.19
C TYR A 828 -6.63 -37.96 -13.32
N GLY A 829 -7.51 -37.11 -12.79
CA GLY A 829 -7.25 -35.68 -12.71
C GLY A 829 -8.28 -34.98 -11.84
N PHE A 830 -7.89 -33.88 -11.22
CA PHE A 830 -8.70 -33.10 -10.29
C PHE A 830 -8.15 -31.67 -10.15
N ARG A 831 -8.97 -30.75 -9.65
CA ARG A 831 -8.55 -29.41 -9.19
C ARG A 831 -8.56 -29.37 -7.66
N VAL A 832 -7.48 -28.91 -7.05
CA VAL A 832 -7.46 -28.53 -5.63
C VAL A 832 -8.20 -27.19 -5.46
N VAL A 833 -9.20 -27.16 -4.59
CA VAL A 833 -9.94 -25.94 -4.25
C VAL A 833 -10.00 -25.77 -2.74
N ALA A 834 -9.41 -24.70 -2.23
CA ALA A 834 -9.47 -24.31 -0.82
C ALA A 834 -10.69 -23.41 -0.55
N ALA A 835 -11.38 -23.66 0.56
CA ALA A 835 -12.56 -22.90 0.95
C ALA A 835 -12.18 -21.47 1.40
N LYS A 836 -12.85 -20.48 0.81
CA LYS A 836 -12.73 -19.04 1.07
C LYS A 836 -13.98 -18.61 1.82
N GLU A 837 -14.05 -18.96 3.10
CA GLU A 837 -15.25 -18.74 3.90
C GLU A 837 -15.53 -17.24 4.14
N ARG A 838 -16.80 -16.85 4.10
CA ARG A 838 -17.27 -15.57 4.67
C ARG A 838 -18.53 -15.80 5.50
N THR A 839 -18.68 -15.05 6.58
CA THR A 839 -19.82 -15.19 7.51
C THR A 839 -20.61 -13.89 7.59
N HIS A 840 -21.92 -14.00 7.41
CA HIS A 840 -22.90 -12.94 7.54
C HIS A 840 -23.81 -13.26 8.74
N GLN A 841 -24.18 -12.24 9.52
CA GLN A 841 -25.25 -12.37 10.53
C GLN A 841 -26.57 -11.99 9.86
N VAL A 842 -27.61 -12.82 10.05
CA VAL A 842 -28.96 -12.62 9.49
C VAL A 842 -30.02 -12.96 10.52
N SER A 843 -31.27 -12.65 10.19
CA SER A 843 -32.47 -13.00 10.95
C SER A 843 -33.41 -13.89 10.13
N VAL A 844 -34.24 -14.67 10.82
CA VAL A 844 -35.39 -15.33 10.21
C VAL A 844 -36.34 -14.26 9.65
N GLY A 845 -36.74 -14.41 8.39
CA GLY A 845 -37.52 -13.44 7.61
C GLY A 845 -36.72 -12.73 6.51
N ASP A 846 -35.39 -12.68 6.63
CA ASP A 846 -34.50 -11.96 5.71
C ASP A 846 -34.50 -12.56 4.30
N THR A 847 -34.41 -11.68 3.30
CA THR A 847 -34.17 -12.06 1.90
C THR A 847 -32.68 -11.90 1.57
N ILE A 848 -32.01 -13.03 1.40
CA ILE A 848 -30.59 -13.12 1.07
C ILE A 848 -30.41 -13.04 -0.44
N LYS A 849 -29.35 -12.34 -0.86
CA LYS A 849 -28.81 -12.34 -2.22
C LYS A 849 -27.29 -12.45 -2.12
N GLY A 850 -26.69 -13.31 -2.92
CA GLY A 850 -25.25 -13.58 -2.89
C GLY A 850 -24.70 -13.98 -4.26
N THR A 851 -23.38 -13.95 -4.35
CA THR A 851 -22.62 -14.33 -5.55
C THR A 851 -21.39 -15.11 -5.12
N ILE A 852 -21.19 -16.29 -5.68
CA ILE A 852 -19.93 -17.03 -5.60
C ILE A 852 -18.91 -16.26 -6.46
N ASP A 853 -18.25 -15.28 -5.85
CA ASP A 853 -17.37 -14.28 -6.49
C ASP A 853 -15.99 -14.85 -6.85
N VAL A 854 -15.55 -15.88 -6.14
CA VAL A 854 -14.25 -16.55 -6.33
C VAL A 854 -14.42 -18.07 -6.29
N PRO A 855 -13.60 -18.86 -7.03
CA PRO A 855 -13.52 -20.30 -6.82
C PRO A 855 -13.13 -20.57 -5.38
N GLY A 856 -13.80 -21.51 -4.70
CA GLY A 856 -13.60 -21.69 -3.26
C GLY A 856 -14.61 -20.95 -2.37
N ARG A 857 -15.42 -20.01 -2.86
CA ARG A 857 -16.31 -19.23 -1.99
C ARG A 857 -17.34 -20.13 -1.28
N LEU A 858 -17.40 -19.98 0.04
CA LEU A 858 -18.35 -20.63 0.94
C LEU A 858 -18.98 -19.55 1.82
N ASP A 859 -20.31 -19.42 1.73
CA ASP A 859 -21.07 -18.35 2.39
C ASP A 859 -21.84 -18.90 3.57
N ARG A 860 -21.59 -18.37 4.77
CA ARG A 860 -22.26 -18.76 6.02
C ARG A 860 -23.22 -17.66 6.44
N TYR A 861 -24.50 -17.97 6.54
CA TYR A 861 -25.55 -17.08 7.05
C TYR A 861 -25.96 -17.54 8.44
N ALA A 862 -25.36 -16.94 9.46
CA ALA A 862 -25.54 -17.29 10.86
C ALA A 862 -26.74 -16.53 11.48
N PHE A 863 -27.58 -17.24 12.24
CA PHE A 863 -28.72 -16.69 12.97
C PHE A 863 -29.00 -17.47 14.25
N THR A 864 -29.84 -16.90 15.12
CA THR A 864 -30.34 -17.57 16.33
C THR A 864 -31.84 -17.81 16.18
N ALA A 865 -32.31 -19.02 16.43
CA ALA A 865 -33.73 -19.36 16.38
C ALA A 865 -34.48 -18.72 17.57
N THR A 866 -35.51 -17.95 17.28
CA THR A 866 -36.34 -17.25 18.29
C THR A 866 -37.54 -18.06 18.75
N THR A 867 -37.93 -19.10 17.99
CA THR A 867 -39.04 -20.01 18.25
C THR A 867 -38.75 -21.41 17.70
N ASP A 868 -39.39 -22.42 18.27
CA ASP A 868 -39.45 -23.76 17.70
C ASP A 868 -40.31 -23.72 16.42
N SER A 869 -39.70 -24.04 15.28
CA SER A 869 -40.31 -23.89 13.94
C SER A 869 -39.63 -24.80 12.91
N GLN A 870 -40.24 -25.02 11.75
CA GLN A 870 -39.59 -25.64 10.61
C GLN A 870 -38.95 -24.56 9.74
N LEU A 871 -37.64 -24.66 9.50
CA LEU A 871 -36.94 -23.76 8.58
C LEU A 871 -37.24 -24.15 7.13
N GLU A 872 -37.62 -23.15 6.34
CA GLU A 872 -37.82 -23.26 4.90
C GLU A 872 -37.05 -22.13 4.18
N LEU A 873 -36.41 -22.45 3.05
CA LEU A 873 -35.85 -21.44 2.15
C LEU A 873 -36.85 -21.18 1.03
N GLU A 874 -37.50 -20.01 1.04
CA GLU A 874 -38.49 -19.62 0.04
C GLU A 874 -37.84 -18.94 -1.18
N ASN A 875 -38.47 -19.09 -2.35
CA ASN A 875 -38.13 -18.37 -3.58
C ASN A 875 -36.65 -18.51 -4.01
N GLY A 876 -36.08 -19.70 -3.82
CA GLY A 876 -34.69 -20.02 -4.16
C GLY A 876 -34.36 -19.83 -5.64
N THR A 877 -33.29 -19.07 -5.91
CA THR A 877 -32.60 -18.99 -7.20
C THR A 877 -31.14 -19.40 -7.04
N GLY A 878 -30.54 -19.99 -8.08
CA GLY A 878 -29.16 -20.51 -8.05
C GLY A 878 -29.06 -22.04 -8.04
N CYS A 879 -29.80 -22.72 -8.92
CA CYS A 879 -29.99 -24.19 -8.94
C CYS A 879 -28.71 -25.06 -9.03
N LYS A 880 -27.54 -24.47 -9.26
CA LYS A 880 -26.22 -25.13 -9.35
C LYS A 880 -25.38 -25.01 -8.07
N LEU A 881 -25.88 -24.23 -7.11
CA LEU A 881 -25.31 -24.10 -5.78
C LEU A 881 -25.96 -25.11 -4.85
N THR A 882 -25.17 -25.61 -3.91
CA THR A 882 -25.65 -26.42 -2.80
C THR A 882 -25.95 -25.52 -1.60
N VAL A 883 -26.96 -25.89 -0.82
CA VAL A 883 -27.26 -25.30 0.48
C VAL A 883 -27.57 -26.37 1.52
N VAL A 884 -27.18 -26.08 2.75
CA VAL A 884 -27.38 -26.91 3.94
C VAL A 884 -27.72 -26.04 5.14
N LEU A 885 -28.41 -26.63 6.10
CA LEU A 885 -28.53 -26.10 7.45
C LEU A 885 -27.49 -26.78 8.34
N VAL A 886 -26.85 -25.99 9.19
CA VAL A 886 -25.83 -26.43 10.16
C VAL A 886 -26.23 -25.92 11.54
N GLU A 887 -26.23 -26.80 12.53
CA GLU A 887 -26.38 -26.41 13.94
C GLU A 887 -25.01 -26.02 14.52
N ASP A 888 -24.91 -24.83 15.12
CA ASP A 888 -23.65 -24.22 15.61
C ASP A 888 -23.20 -24.89 16.92
N LYS A 889 -22.57 -26.06 16.80
CA LYS A 889 -22.18 -26.97 17.89
C LYS A 889 -20.80 -27.61 17.66
N PRO A 890 -20.09 -28.04 18.71
CA PRO A 890 -18.79 -28.74 18.59
C PRO A 890 -18.85 -30.00 17.73
N ALA A 891 -19.91 -30.81 17.87
CA ALA A 891 -20.19 -31.93 16.97
C ALA A 891 -21.20 -31.47 15.89
N VAL A 892 -20.66 -30.93 14.81
CA VAL A 892 -21.43 -30.30 13.73
C VAL A 892 -22.37 -31.30 13.05
N ARG A 893 -23.68 -31.07 13.15
CA ARG A 893 -24.69 -31.78 12.36
C ARG A 893 -25.11 -30.93 11.18
N ALA A 894 -24.72 -31.35 9.97
CA ALA A 894 -25.25 -30.83 8.72
C ALA A 894 -26.48 -31.65 8.31
N TYR A 895 -27.53 -30.98 7.84
CA TYR A 895 -28.67 -31.62 7.19
C TYR A 895 -28.36 -31.90 5.71
N THR A 896 -29.11 -32.82 5.10
CA THR A 896 -28.90 -33.27 3.71
C THR A 896 -28.78 -32.08 2.74
N PRO A 897 -27.79 -32.07 1.83
CA PRO A 897 -27.63 -31.00 0.86
C PRO A 897 -28.79 -30.92 -0.15
N TYR A 898 -29.24 -29.70 -0.43
CA TYR A 898 -30.22 -29.37 -1.46
C TYR A 898 -29.62 -28.37 -2.46
N GLY A 899 -30.14 -28.32 -3.69
CA GLY A 899 -29.84 -27.20 -4.60
C GLY A 899 -30.61 -25.94 -4.17
N VAL A 900 -30.08 -24.73 -4.36
CA VAL A 900 -30.73 -23.43 -3.96
C VAL A 900 -31.94 -23.06 -4.83
N CYS A 901 -32.75 -24.02 -5.26
CA CYS A 901 -33.91 -23.80 -6.11
C CYS A 901 -35.21 -24.26 -5.47
N TYR A 902 -36.29 -23.51 -5.74
CA TYR A 902 -37.63 -23.73 -5.19
C TYR A 902 -37.75 -23.50 -3.67
N GLY A 903 -38.87 -23.90 -3.07
CA GLY A 903 -39.08 -23.92 -1.63
C GLY A 903 -38.43 -25.15 -1.01
N ILE A 904 -37.52 -24.98 -0.05
CA ILE A 904 -36.70 -26.08 0.50
C ILE A 904 -36.91 -26.20 2.01
N PRO A 905 -37.55 -27.26 2.52
CA PRO A 905 -37.61 -27.52 3.95
C PRO A 905 -36.23 -28.03 4.44
N MET A 906 -35.55 -27.22 5.24
CA MET A 906 -34.16 -27.47 5.64
C MET A 906 -34.02 -28.33 6.90
N GLY A 907 -34.87 -28.08 7.90
CA GLY A 907 -34.79 -28.76 9.20
C GLY A 907 -35.54 -28.01 10.30
N ARG A 908 -35.78 -28.68 11.43
CA ARG A 908 -36.45 -28.08 12.58
C ARG A 908 -35.48 -27.23 13.40
N LEU A 909 -35.90 -26.01 13.71
CA LEU A 909 -35.24 -25.09 14.63
C LEU A 909 -35.74 -25.31 16.07
N GLU A 910 -34.85 -25.11 17.04
CA GLU A 910 -35.15 -25.11 18.47
C GLU A 910 -34.79 -23.75 19.07
N THR A 911 -35.69 -23.21 19.90
CA THR A 911 -35.60 -21.88 20.50
C THR A 911 -34.27 -21.66 21.24
N GLY A 912 -33.61 -20.53 20.98
CA GLY A 912 -32.36 -20.12 21.62
C GLY A 912 -31.09 -20.76 21.05
N LYS A 913 -31.21 -21.68 20.08
CA LYS A 913 -30.05 -22.28 19.41
C LYS A 913 -29.56 -21.45 18.22
N ARG A 914 -28.28 -21.58 17.93
CA ARG A 914 -27.60 -20.93 16.80
C ARG A 914 -27.49 -21.89 15.62
N TYR A 915 -27.73 -21.36 14.43
CA TYR A 915 -27.71 -22.10 13.17
C TYR A 915 -26.98 -21.29 12.10
N GLN A 916 -26.49 -21.99 11.06
CA GLN A 916 -25.92 -21.40 9.87
C GLN A 916 -26.57 -22.03 8.64
N VAL A 917 -27.07 -21.23 7.72
CA VAL A 917 -27.33 -21.67 6.34
C VAL A 917 -26.05 -21.48 5.55
N VAL A 918 -25.50 -22.56 4.98
CA VAL A 918 -24.21 -22.54 4.28
C VAL A 918 -24.42 -22.79 2.78
N VAL A 919 -23.86 -21.94 1.93
CA VAL A 919 -24.04 -21.96 0.46
C VAL A 919 -22.69 -22.05 -0.25
N TRP A 920 -22.57 -22.90 -1.26
CA TRP A 920 -21.38 -23.02 -2.12
C TRP A 920 -21.75 -23.50 -3.53
N SER A 921 -20.86 -23.35 -4.52
CA SER A 921 -21.06 -23.92 -5.87
C SER A 921 -20.65 -25.38 -5.92
N ASP A 922 -21.49 -26.29 -6.42
CA ASP A 922 -21.08 -27.70 -6.55
C ASP A 922 -19.98 -27.91 -7.60
N THR A 923 -19.84 -26.98 -8.53
CA THR A 923 -18.71 -26.94 -9.49
C THR A 923 -17.52 -26.12 -8.97
N TRP A 924 -17.69 -25.44 -7.83
CA TRP A 924 -16.71 -24.56 -7.18
C TRP A 924 -16.17 -23.45 -8.09
N LYS A 925 -16.98 -23.00 -9.05
CA LYS A 925 -16.67 -21.93 -10.01
C LYS A 925 -17.19 -20.57 -9.52
N ALA A 926 -16.50 -19.50 -9.92
CA ALA A 926 -16.99 -18.14 -9.73
C ALA A 926 -18.11 -17.78 -10.73
N GLY A 927 -18.85 -16.71 -10.42
CA GLY A 927 -19.87 -16.09 -11.26
C GLY A 927 -21.30 -16.62 -11.03
N GLU A 928 -21.50 -17.60 -10.16
CA GLU A 928 -22.83 -18.13 -9.86
C GLU A 928 -23.53 -17.29 -8.77
N THR A 929 -24.70 -16.74 -9.10
CA THR A 929 -25.52 -15.92 -8.21
C THR A 929 -26.68 -16.71 -7.60
N TYR A 930 -27.16 -16.27 -6.45
CA TYR A 930 -28.29 -16.88 -5.77
C TYR A 930 -29.10 -15.89 -4.94
N SER A 931 -30.33 -16.29 -4.63
CA SER A 931 -31.20 -15.59 -3.68
C SER A 931 -32.16 -16.57 -3.03
N PHE A 932 -32.50 -16.36 -1.78
CA PHE A 932 -33.59 -17.06 -1.09
C PHE A 932 -34.03 -16.23 0.10
N ARG A 933 -35.22 -16.52 0.63
CA ARG A 933 -35.70 -15.95 1.88
C ARG A 933 -35.67 -17.02 2.98
N ILE A 934 -35.09 -16.69 4.13
CA ILE A 934 -35.13 -17.56 5.31
C ILE A 934 -36.53 -17.42 5.91
N SER A 935 -37.31 -18.49 5.89
CA SER A 935 -38.68 -18.56 6.44
C SER A 935 -38.76 -19.59 7.57
N ALA A 936 -39.71 -19.40 8.47
CA ALA A 936 -39.96 -20.28 9.61
C ALA A 936 -41.47 -20.48 9.78
N ASN A 937 -41.91 -21.71 9.59
CA ASN A 937 -43.32 -22.14 9.59
C ASN A 937 -43.62 -23.10 10.74
#